data_AF-A0A7J5DPQ4-F1
#
_entry.id   AF-A0A7J5DPQ4-F1
#
_cell.length_a   1.000
_cell.length_b   1.000
_cell.length_c   1.000
_cell.angle_alpha   90.00
_cell.angle_beta   90.00
_cell.angle_gamma   90.00
#
_symmetry.space_group_name_H-M   'P 1'
#
loop_
_entity.id
_entity.type
_entity.pdbx_description
1 polymer ?
#
loop_
_entity_poly.entity_id
_entity_poly.type
_entity_poly.pdbx_seq_one_letter_code
_entity_poly.pdbx_strand_id
1 'polypeptide(L)'
;MRDPIAIIGLAARLPDARNIEDFWANLVAGRDSIHRLTDEQLAATGEDPQLLAHHRYVRARPLLDDVWHFDHRYFGMSEREALLRNPQHRLFLELCSTALQHAGQAPDDDVQIGVYGTCASDRYAEDHIRAHPGLMPLVGETGLMLGNNADYLATFVSHRLGLTGPGITVRTACSSSLVAVHLACQGLRLGDCDAAVVGGVEIEMPYGRGYKHVRGGIESADGRCRPLDAEASGTVFGSGGGVVVLKRLEDALADGDTVHAVIRGSAVNNDGADKATFTSPSAGGQQRVIAEALAAAGVDAADLDYVELHGTATQVGDPVEVQALAEAMRCMTDRALPAQDCVIGSVKSNIGHLGPAAGIAGLIKTVLALRHEQIPPTVNFRSPNPLLNLDESPFRVADRLLPWPRGGAGAPRRAGVSSFGFGGTNAHVVLEEAPEMPACGEPRWEDDELLVWSAHDDTALAQLRSSFADTLADAGDTLPDVAFTAQVGRTALPVRAALRVSSAEEAAALLADPAGRVTTCSDGVVRQPVLLFPPLETAGQRYAPRLAERLPGYAEAWRECAKHLPDRPGPDATSEREPRTATVTGFAAQYALAKALTGLLPEASRVSGTGSGTITASVVAGTLDLADAVRMLEEGTSPPPPPTSPSPSPLWVLCAPGSTGADTAHPTGPVVTALARTGPEDDWRALLDTLAAVWAAGGTVDWFALPRPRRTSRVAVPTYPYQRQEFYVPAFTSAEVERHAAARG
;
A
#
# COMPACT_ATOMS: atom_id res chain seq x y z
N MET A 1 8.61 -23.06 -17.28
CA MET A 1 8.28 -22.78 -15.85
C MET A 1 7.34 -21.59 -15.87
N ARG A 2 6.24 -21.57 -15.11
CA ARG A 2 5.32 -20.41 -15.11
C ARG A 2 6.01 -19.23 -14.41
N ASP A 3 5.75 -18.01 -14.86
CA ASP A 3 6.37 -16.82 -14.26
C ASP A 3 5.91 -16.65 -12.80
N PRO A 4 6.85 -16.51 -11.84
CA PRO A 4 6.54 -16.27 -10.44
C PRO A 4 5.89 -14.90 -10.24
N ILE A 5 5.02 -14.80 -9.23
CA ILE A 5 4.31 -13.57 -8.89
C ILE A 5 4.83 -13.05 -7.55
N ALA A 6 5.34 -11.83 -7.52
CA ALA A 6 5.77 -11.14 -6.31
C ALA A 6 4.56 -10.61 -5.53
N ILE A 7 4.64 -10.70 -4.20
CA ILE A 7 3.78 -9.95 -3.29
C ILE A 7 4.54 -8.69 -2.88
N ILE A 8 4.09 -7.53 -3.35
CA ILE A 8 4.79 -6.25 -3.17
C ILE A 8 4.13 -5.32 -2.15
N GLY A 9 2.91 -5.61 -1.71
CA GLY A 9 2.18 -4.81 -0.73
C GLY A 9 1.25 -5.66 0.12
N LEU A 10 1.02 -5.23 1.37
CA LEU A 10 0.21 -5.93 2.36
C LEU A 10 -0.63 -4.92 3.15
N ALA A 11 -1.86 -5.29 3.46
CA ALA A 11 -2.68 -4.60 4.46
C ALA A 11 -3.62 -5.59 5.14
N ALA A 12 -3.84 -5.44 6.45
CA ALA A 12 -4.83 -6.22 7.18
C ALA A 12 -5.44 -5.42 8.32
N ARG A 13 -6.72 -5.70 8.59
CA ARG A 13 -7.43 -5.29 9.80
C ARG A 13 -8.14 -6.52 10.33
N LEU A 14 -7.68 -7.01 11.46
CA LEU A 14 -8.06 -8.29 12.04
C LEU A 14 -8.44 -8.08 13.52
N PRO A 15 -9.10 -9.06 14.15
CA PRO A 15 -9.36 -9.00 15.59
C PRO A 15 -8.09 -8.68 16.39
N ASP A 16 -8.18 -7.68 17.28
CA ASP A 16 -7.07 -7.09 18.05
C ASP A 16 -5.86 -6.56 17.24
N ALA A 17 -5.97 -6.40 15.93
CA ALA A 17 -4.89 -5.94 15.07
C ALA A 17 -5.36 -4.90 14.05
N ARG A 18 -4.84 -3.67 14.16
CA ARG A 18 -5.26 -2.56 13.29
C ARG A 18 -4.44 -2.47 12.00
N ASN A 19 -3.31 -3.16 11.94
CA ASN A 19 -2.39 -3.24 10.81
C ASN A 19 -1.62 -4.58 10.85
N ILE A 20 -0.69 -4.77 9.90
CA ILE A 20 0.09 -6.02 9.79
C ILE A 20 1.13 -6.17 10.91
N GLU A 21 1.60 -5.05 11.48
CA GLU A 21 2.56 -5.02 12.59
C GLU A 21 1.91 -5.51 13.89
N ASP A 22 0.72 -4.99 14.24
CA ASP A 22 -0.11 -5.46 15.35
C ASP A 22 -0.42 -6.96 15.16
N PHE A 23 -0.75 -7.36 13.93
CA PHE A 23 -1.07 -8.76 13.62
C PHE A 23 0.13 -9.68 13.85
N TRP A 24 1.32 -9.30 13.36
CA TRP A 24 2.54 -10.08 13.60
C TRP A 24 2.87 -10.18 15.09
N ALA A 25 2.80 -9.07 15.82
CA ALA A 25 3.02 -9.05 17.27
C ALA A 25 2.05 -9.99 18.00
N ASN A 26 0.77 -9.99 17.62
CA ASN A 26 -0.24 -10.89 18.18
C ASN A 26 0.04 -12.36 17.88
N LEU A 27 0.46 -12.68 16.65
CA LEU A 27 0.82 -14.04 16.24
C LEU A 27 2.01 -14.58 17.05
N VAL A 28 3.09 -13.81 17.14
CA VAL A 28 4.30 -14.17 17.90
C VAL A 28 3.98 -14.37 19.38
N ALA A 29 3.14 -13.50 19.96
CA ALA A 29 2.70 -13.60 21.34
C ALA A 29 1.73 -14.77 21.61
N GLY A 30 1.26 -15.47 20.57
CA GLY A 30 0.25 -16.51 20.70
C GLY A 30 -1.08 -15.98 21.24
N ARG A 31 -1.51 -14.79 20.79
CA ARG A 31 -2.77 -14.19 21.21
C ARG A 31 -3.97 -14.93 20.61
N ASP A 32 -4.96 -15.21 21.45
CA ASP A 32 -6.32 -15.64 21.07
C ASP A 32 -7.23 -14.40 21.14
N SER A 33 -7.70 -13.97 19.98
CA SER A 33 -8.56 -12.80 19.78
C SER A 33 -10.04 -13.16 19.66
N ILE A 34 -10.41 -14.39 20.05
CA ILE A 34 -11.81 -14.80 20.19
C ILE A 34 -12.28 -14.44 21.61
N HIS A 35 -12.92 -13.28 21.73
CA HIS A 35 -13.32 -12.73 23.02
C HIS A 35 -14.65 -13.29 23.51
N ARG A 36 -14.77 -13.43 24.84
CA ARG A 36 -16.08 -13.65 25.49
C ARG A 36 -16.81 -12.31 25.62
N LEU A 37 -18.05 -12.29 25.20
CA LEU A 37 -18.93 -11.11 25.25
C LEU A 37 -19.56 -10.99 26.64
N THR A 38 -19.50 -9.79 27.22
CA THR A 38 -20.13 -9.50 28.51
C THR A 38 -21.65 -9.39 28.39
N ASP A 39 -22.36 -9.53 29.51
CA ASP A 39 -23.81 -9.35 29.54
C ASP A 39 -24.23 -7.93 29.12
N GLU A 40 -23.42 -6.92 29.45
CA GLU A 40 -23.63 -5.54 29.04
C GLU A 40 -23.49 -5.38 27.52
N GLN A 41 -22.42 -5.95 26.93
CA GLN A 41 -22.21 -5.93 25.48
C GLN A 41 -23.36 -6.62 24.75
N LEU A 42 -23.79 -7.79 25.22
CA LEU A 42 -24.89 -8.55 24.62
C LEU A 42 -26.23 -7.84 24.76
N ALA A 43 -26.52 -7.23 25.92
CA ALA A 43 -27.73 -6.44 26.14
C ALA A 43 -27.79 -5.22 25.20
N ALA A 44 -26.66 -4.58 24.94
CA ALA A 44 -26.58 -3.44 24.02
C ALA A 44 -26.89 -3.81 22.56
N THR A 45 -26.77 -5.09 22.17
CA THR A 45 -27.10 -5.54 20.80
C THR A 45 -28.59 -5.68 20.51
N GLY A 46 -29.44 -5.57 21.55
CA GLY A 46 -30.89 -5.78 21.42
C GLY A 46 -31.29 -7.22 21.08
N GLU A 47 -30.41 -8.19 21.38
CA GLU A 47 -30.69 -9.62 21.19
C GLU A 47 -31.76 -10.12 22.17
N ASP A 48 -32.58 -11.07 21.71
CA ASP A 48 -33.67 -11.64 22.50
C ASP A 48 -33.16 -12.20 23.84
N PRO A 49 -33.65 -11.70 24.99
CA PRO A 49 -33.27 -12.21 26.30
C PRO A 49 -33.49 -13.72 26.46
N GLN A 50 -34.50 -14.31 25.80
CA GLN A 50 -34.73 -15.76 25.84
C GLN A 50 -33.64 -16.53 25.09
N LEU A 51 -33.15 -15.99 23.97
CA LEU A 51 -32.03 -16.55 23.23
C LEU A 51 -30.73 -16.44 24.04
N LEU A 52 -30.46 -15.29 24.66
CA LEU A 52 -29.30 -15.10 25.53
C LEU A 52 -29.30 -16.07 26.72
N ALA A 53 -30.47 -16.34 27.31
CA ALA A 53 -30.63 -17.27 28.42
C ALA A 53 -30.55 -18.76 28.00
N HIS A 54 -30.53 -19.06 26.70
CA HIS A 54 -30.54 -20.43 26.21
C HIS A 54 -29.20 -21.13 26.50
N HIS A 55 -29.23 -22.34 27.08
CA HIS A 55 -28.02 -23.08 27.50
C HIS A 55 -26.99 -23.39 26.39
N ARG A 56 -27.41 -23.42 25.12
CA ARG A 56 -26.53 -23.55 23.93
C ARG A 56 -26.05 -22.22 23.34
N TYR A 57 -26.38 -21.09 23.96
CA TYR A 57 -25.93 -19.80 23.50
C TYR A 57 -24.46 -19.58 23.89
N VAL A 58 -23.61 -19.40 22.89
CA VAL A 58 -22.18 -19.18 23.03
C VAL A 58 -21.91 -17.69 22.94
N ARG A 59 -21.38 -17.14 24.02
CA ARG A 59 -21.09 -15.71 24.20
C ARG A 59 -19.67 -15.39 23.76
N ALA A 60 -19.30 -15.73 22.52
CA ALA A 60 -17.95 -15.50 22.03
C ALA A 60 -17.94 -15.06 20.56
N ARG A 61 -17.08 -14.09 20.24
CA ARG A 61 -16.90 -13.58 18.89
C ARG A 61 -15.54 -12.88 18.73
N PRO A 62 -14.79 -13.15 17.65
CA PRO A 62 -13.69 -12.31 17.22
C PRO A 62 -14.26 -11.07 16.52
N LEU A 63 -14.08 -9.91 17.17
CA LEU A 63 -14.64 -8.63 16.75
C LEU A 63 -13.55 -7.75 16.12
N LEU A 64 -13.98 -6.86 15.23
CA LEU A 64 -13.15 -5.83 14.63
C LEU A 64 -13.42 -4.48 15.29
N ASP A 65 -12.37 -3.83 15.80
CA ASP A 65 -12.54 -2.48 16.33
C ASP A 65 -13.01 -1.51 15.24
N ASP A 66 -13.80 -0.51 15.64
CA ASP A 66 -14.19 0.61 14.78
C ASP A 66 -14.81 0.18 13.43
N VAL A 67 -15.60 -0.90 13.43
CA VAL A 67 -16.24 -1.45 12.23
C VAL A 67 -17.13 -0.45 11.48
N TRP A 68 -17.63 0.57 12.19
CA TRP A 68 -18.49 1.61 11.65
C TRP A 68 -17.73 2.87 11.20
N HIS A 69 -16.44 2.98 11.50
CA HIS A 69 -15.65 4.16 11.20
C HIS A 69 -15.09 4.14 9.78
N PHE A 70 -15.03 5.31 9.14
CA PHE A 70 -14.55 5.44 7.76
C PHE A 70 -14.16 6.88 7.42
N ASP A 71 -13.14 7.07 6.59
CA ASP A 71 -12.73 8.39 6.09
C ASP A 71 -13.41 8.73 4.75
N HIS A 72 -14.63 9.23 4.83
CA HIS A 72 -15.41 9.53 3.63
C HIS A 72 -14.79 10.65 2.77
N ARG A 73 -14.06 11.60 3.37
CA ARG A 73 -13.49 12.76 2.65
C ARG A 73 -12.30 12.35 1.82
N TYR A 74 -11.41 11.54 2.38
CA TYR A 74 -10.27 10.97 1.66
C TYR A 74 -10.70 10.28 0.36
N PHE A 75 -11.79 9.53 0.39
CA PHE A 75 -12.32 8.82 -0.79
C PHE A 75 -13.32 9.62 -1.62
N GLY A 76 -13.51 10.92 -1.36
CA GLY A 76 -14.43 11.78 -2.12
C GLY A 76 -15.90 11.34 -2.03
N MET A 77 -16.33 10.79 -0.90
CA MET A 77 -17.71 10.37 -0.62
C MET A 77 -18.46 11.45 0.14
N SER A 78 -19.77 11.56 -0.11
CA SER A 78 -20.66 12.30 0.79
C SER A 78 -20.91 11.50 2.07
N GLU A 79 -21.22 12.19 3.18
CA GLU A 79 -21.59 11.52 4.44
C GLU A 79 -22.76 10.55 4.26
N ARG A 80 -23.75 10.96 3.46
CA ARG A 80 -24.92 10.14 3.14
C ARG A 80 -24.54 8.87 2.37
N GLU A 81 -23.61 8.98 1.42
CA GLU A 81 -23.12 7.80 0.70
C GLU A 81 -22.40 6.84 1.65
N ALA A 82 -21.50 7.35 2.49
CA ALA A 82 -20.76 6.53 3.46
C ALA A 82 -21.69 5.84 4.47
N LEU A 83 -22.71 6.55 4.97
CA LEU A 83 -23.73 6.01 5.89
C LEU A 83 -24.50 4.82 5.31
N LEU A 84 -24.88 4.89 4.03
CA LEU A 84 -25.69 3.89 3.36
C LEU A 84 -24.87 2.78 2.70
N ARG A 85 -23.54 2.93 2.67
CA ARG A 85 -22.61 1.98 2.08
C ARG A 85 -22.35 0.83 3.05
N ASN A 86 -22.39 -0.39 2.52
CA ASN A 86 -22.03 -1.60 3.27
C ASN A 86 -20.65 -1.40 3.94
N PRO A 87 -20.52 -1.60 5.26
CA PRO A 87 -19.24 -1.43 5.96
C PRO A 87 -18.14 -2.34 5.42
N GLN A 88 -18.48 -3.47 4.80
CA GLN A 88 -17.50 -4.34 4.15
C GLN A 88 -16.87 -3.64 2.93
N HIS A 89 -17.65 -2.90 2.14
CA HIS A 89 -17.11 -2.16 1.00
C HIS A 89 -16.21 -1.01 1.45
N ARG A 90 -16.56 -0.36 2.56
CA ARG A 90 -15.75 0.69 3.21
C ARG A 90 -14.40 0.14 3.68
N LEU A 91 -14.44 -0.96 4.45
CA LEU A 91 -13.24 -1.62 4.95
C LEU A 91 -12.33 -2.12 3.82
N PHE A 92 -12.91 -2.75 2.79
CA PHE A 92 -12.13 -3.25 1.66
C PHE A 92 -11.46 -2.10 0.88
N LEU A 93 -12.15 -0.97 0.70
CA LEU A 93 -11.58 0.21 0.05
C LEU A 93 -10.40 0.79 0.84
N GLU A 94 -10.51 0.93 2.16
CA GLU A 94 -9.39 1.35 3.02
C GLU A 94 -8.21 0.39 2.90
N LEU A 95 -8.45 -0.93 2.99
CA LEU A 95 -7.39 -1.93 2.88
C LEU A 95 -6.71 -1.94 1.51
N CYS A 96 -7.46 -1.77 0.42
CA CYS A 96 -6.91 -1.67 -0.93
C CYS A 96 -5.98 -0.45 -1.06
N SER A 97 -6.43 0.72 -0.59
CA SER A 97 -5.61 1.92 -0.59
C SER A 97 -4.37 1.77 0.30
N THR A 98 -4.51 1.17 1.49
CA THR A 98 -3.38 0.91 2.40
C THR A 98 -2.37 -0.06 1.78
N ALA A 99 -2.82 -1.12 1.11
CA ALA A 99 -1.92 -2.10 0.50
C ALA A 99 -1.14 -1.50 -0.69
N LEU A 100 -1.77 -0.65 -1.50
CA LEU A 100 -1.11 0.11 -2.56
C LEU A 100 -0.06 1.08 -2.00
N GLN A 101 -0.40 1.79 -0.93
CA GLN A 101 0.55 2.66 -0.23
C GLN A 101 1.71 1.85 0.38
N HIS A 102 1.43 0.69 0.96
CA HIS A 102 2.47 -0.21 1.48
C HIS A 102 3.41 -0.70 0.37
N ALA A 103 2.89 -0.93 -0.84
CA ALA A 103 3.71 -1.28 -2.02
C ALA A 103 4.50 -0.08 -2.60
N GLY A 104 4.19 1.15 -2.17
CA GLY A 104 4.72 2.36 -2.83
C GLY A 104 4.16 2.56 -4.24
N GLN A 105 2.98 2.00 -4.53
CA GLN A 105 2.34 2.08 -5.84
C GLN A 105 1.23 3.14 -5.80
N ALA A 106 1.55 4.36 -6.20
CA ALA A 106 0.51 5.35 -6.49
C ALA A 106 -0.22 4.96 -7.80
N PRO A 107 -1.51 5.29 -7.95
CA PRO A 107 -2.19 5.17 -9.23
C PRO A 107 -1.43 5.97 -10.30
N ASP A 108 -1.20 5.34 -11.44
CA ASP A 108 -0.53 5.89 -12.62
C ASP A 108 -1.40 5.54 -13.84
N ASP A 109 -1.63 6.51 -14.73
CA ASP A 109 -2.47 6.34 -15.91
C ASP A 109 -1.89 5.29 -16.88
N ASP A 110 -0.57 5.08 -16.84
CA ASP A 110 0.15 4.11 -17.68
C ASP A 110 0.17 2.68 -17.11
N VAL A 111 -0.28 2.47 -15.86
CA VAL A 111 -0.25 1.16 -15.19
C VAL A 111 -1.65 0.60 -15.00
N GLN A 112 -1.93 -0.56 -15.60
CA GLN A 112 -3.22 -1.21 -15.45
C GLN A 112 -3.26 -2.06 -14.17
N ILE A 113 -3.89 -1.51 -13.12
CA ILE A 113 -4.06 -2.21 -11.84
C ILE A 113 -5.43 -2.92 -11.80
N GLY A 114 -5.44 -4.24 -11.71
CA GLY A 114 -6.64 -5.06 -11.51
C GLY A 114 -7.09 -5.13 -10.04
N VAL A 115 -8.38 -5.36 -9.80
CA VAL A 115 -8.97 -5.55 -8.47
C VAL A 115 -9.72 -6.88 -8.41
N TYR A 116 -9.27 -7.79 -7.56
CA TYR A 116 -9.87 -9.10 -7.35
C TYR A 116 -10.30 -9.22 -5.87
N GLY A 117 -11.58 -9.00 -5.61
CA GLY A 117 -12.12 -8.85 -4.25
C GLY A 117 -13.15 -9.89 -3.86
N THR A 118 -13.43 -9.99 -2.57
CA THR A 118 -14.55 -10.77 -2.04
C THR A 118 -15.06 -10.19 -0.72
N CYS A 119 -16.36 -10.36 -0.47
CA CYS A 119 -16.98 -10.02 0.79
C CYS A 119 -18.12 -11.00 1.13
N ALA A 120 -18.58 -10.95 2.38
CA ALA A 120 -19.73 -11.70 2.85
C ALA A 120 -21.01 -11.28 2.13
N SER A 121 -22.07 -12.06 2.38
CA SER A 121 -23.42 -11.65 2.01
C SER A 121 -23.82 -10.33 2.65
N ASP A 122 -24.63 -9.55 1.91
CA ASP A 122 -25.15 -8.27 2.36
C ASP A 122 -26.23 -8.46 3.44
N ARG A 123 -25.85 -8.22 4.69
CA ARG A 123 -26.78 -8.11 5.82
C ARG A 123 -27.02 -6.68 6.27
N TYR A 124 -26.21 -5.73 5.83
CA TYR A 124 -26.35 -4.34 6.23
C TYR A 124 -27.57 -3.69 5.57
N ALA A 125 -27.81 -3.95 4.29
CA ALA A 125 -29.00 -3.45 3.61
C ALA A 125 -30.28 -4.01 4.25
N GLU A 126 -30.32 -5.30 4.60
CA GLU A 126 -31.50 -5.93 5.20
C GLU A 126 -31.71 -5.48 6.65
N ASP A 127 -30.71 -5.70 7.51
CA ASP A 127 -30.86 -5.59 8.96
C ASP A 127 -30.85 -4.12 9.42
N HIS A 128 -30.24 -3.21 8.64
CA HIS A 128 -30.10 -1.79 9.00
C HIS A 128 -30.88 -0.85 8.07
N ILE A 129 -30.81 -1.00 6.74
CA ILE A 129 -31.41 0.01 5.85
C ILE A 129 -32.90 -0.26 5.58
N ARG A 130 -33.26 -1.47 5.09
CA ARG A 130 -34.66 -1.84 4.78
C ARG A 130 -35.52 -1.92 6.03
N ALA A 131 -34.89 -2.24 7.15
CA ALA A 131 -35.53 -2.19 8.45
C ALA A 131 -36.12 -0.78 8.73
N HIS A 132 -35.49 0.30 8.22
CA HIS A 132 -35.87 1.71 8.38
C HIS A 132 -36.72 2.27 7.22
N PRO A 133 -38.06 2.37 7.37
CA PRO A 133 -38.95 2.75 6.27
C PRO A 133 -38.71 4.16 5.72
N GLY A 134 -38.18 5.06 6.55
CA GLY A 134 -37.87 6.44 6.14
C GLY A 134 -36.65 6.56 5.22
N LEU A 135 -35.78 5.54 5.16
CA LEU A 135 -34.58 5.58 4.32
C LEU A 135 -34.87 5.14 2.88
N MET A 136 -35.75 4.16 2.67
CA MET A 136 -36.02 3.61 1.33
C MET A 136 -36.49 4.65 0.29
N PRO A 137 -37.42 5.59 0.60
CA PRO A 137 -37.81 6.64 -0.34
C PRO A 137 -36.67 7.60 -0.70
N LEU A 138 -35.66 7.72 0.16
CA LEU A 138 -34.52 8.59 -0.06
C LEU A 138 -33.48 7.90 -0.97
N VAL A 139 -33.21 6.62 -0.74
CA VAL A 139 -32.15 5.86 -1.44
C VAL A 139 -32.62 5.24 -2.76
N GLY A 140 -33.83 4.70 -2.78
CA GLY A 140 -34.34 3.86 -3.86
C GLY A 140 -33.65 2.49 -3.94
N GLU A 141 -34.29 1.53 -4.61
CA GLU A 141 -33.76 0.17 -4.76
C GLU A 141 -32.41 0.14 -5.50
N THR A 142 -32.26 0.95 -6.56
CA THR A 142 -31.01 1.01 -7.32
C THR A 142 -29.85 1.52 -6.48
N GLY A 143 -30.05 2.57 -5.68
CA GLY A 143 -29.00 3.11 -4.81
C GLY A 143 -28.59 2.11 -3.73
N LEU A 144 -29.56 1.38 -3.16
CA LEU A 144 -29.30 0.35 -2.16
C LEU A 144 -28.48 -0.80 -2.75
N MET A 145 -28.88 -1.30 -3.93
CA MET A 145 -28.19 -2.35 -4.67
C MET A 145 -26.74 -1.97 -4.98
N LEU A 146 -26.50 -0.79 -5.58
CA LEU A 146 -25.16 -0.31 -5.92
C LEU A 146 -24.29 -0.09 -4.67
N GLY A 147 -24.93 0.25 -3.55
CA GLY A 147 -24.29 0.46 -2.26
C GLY A 147 -23.82 -0.83 -1.58
N ASN A 148 -24.56 -1.92 -1.73
CA ASN A 148 -24.45 -3.02 -0.77
C ASN A 148 -24.30 -4.42 -1.39
N ASN A 149 -24.68 -4.61 -2.64
CA ASN A 149 -24.48 -5.91 -3.31
C ASN A 149 -22.97 -6.13 -3.56
N ALA A 150 -22.48 -7.30 -3.18
CA ALA A 150 -21.11 -7.76 -3.36
C ALA A 150 -20.60 -7.63 -4.81
N ASP A 151 -21.48 -7.73 -5.81
CA ASP A 151 -21.12 -7.59 -7.23
C ASP A 151 -20.40 -6.25 -7.53
N TYR A 152 -20.65 -5.21 -6.72
CA TYR A 152 -20.05 -3.88 -6.90
C TYR A 152 -18.83 -3.64 -6.01
N LEU A 153 -18.37 -4.62 -5.22
CA LEU A 153 -17.22 -4.45 -4.32
C LEU A 153 -15.96 -4.04 -5.10
N ALA A 154 -15.54 -4.86 -6.06
CA ALA A 154 -14.29 -4.62 -6.81
C ALA A 154 -14.39 -3.39 -7.71
N THR A 155 -15.49 -3.23 -8.45
CA THR A 155 -15.69 -2.10 -9.36
C THR A 155 -15.82 -0.77 -8.63
N PHE A 156 -16.36 -0.76 -7.41
CA PHE A 156 -16.36 0.42 -6.56
C PHE A 156 -14.96 0.85 -6.16
N VAL A 157 -14.09 -0.10 -5.79
CA VAL A 157 -12.68 0.18 -5.51
C VAL A 157 -11.97 0.72 -6.75
N SER A 158 -12.14 0.06 -7.90
CA SER A 158 -11.57 0.54 -9.17
C SER A 158 -11.97 1.98 -9.46
N HIS A 159 -13.26 2.31 -9.33
CA HIS A 159 -13.76 3.67 -9.54
C HIS A 159 -13.18 4.67 -8.54
N ARG A 160 -13.08 4.30 -7.25
CA ARG A 160 -12.65 5.22 -6.18
C ARG A 160 -11.16 5.49 -6.18
N LEU A 161 -10.35 4.53 -6.61
CA LEU A 161 -8.89 4.62 -6.63
C LEU A 161 -8.32 4.89 -8.04
N GLY A 162 -9.18 5.02 -9.07
CA GLY A 162 -8.75 5.28 -10.44
C GLY A 162 -8.06 4.08 -11.11
N LEU A 163 -8.40 2.85 -10.72
CA LEU A 163 -7.73 1.64 -11.23
C LEU A 163 -8.44 1.13 -12.48
N THR A 164 -7.68 0.90 -13.55
CA THR A 164 -8.20 0.64 -14.90
C THR A 164 -8.13 -0.81 -15.35
N GLY A 165 -7.54 -1.71 -14.55
CA GLY A 165 -7.51 -3.14 -14.82
C GLY A 165 -8.82 -3.86 -14.48
N PRO A 166 -8.88 -5.20 -14.58
CA PRO A 166 -10.09 -5.98 -14.35
C PRO A 166 -10.63 -5.82 -12.92
N GLY A 167 -11.91 -5.44 -12.77
CA GLY A 167 -12.59 -5.37 -11.47
C GLY A 167 -13.54 -6.56 -11.26
N ILE A 168 -13.11 -7.58 -10.50
CA ILE A 168 -13.82 -8.85 -10.36
C ILE A 168 -14.10 -9.17 -8.88
N THR A 169 -15.38 -9.36 -8.53
CA THR A 169 -15.77 -9.95 -7.25
C THR A 169 -15.92 -11.47 -7.38
N VAL A 170 -15.22 -12.22 -6.51
CA VAL A 170 -15.21 -13.70 -6.50
C VAL A 170 -15.99 -14.23 -5.31
N ARG A 171 -16.84 -15.25 -5.52
CA ARG A 171 -17.60 -15.92 -4.44
C ARG A 171 -17.56 -17.44 -4.55
N THR A 172 -16.80 -18.06 -3.66
CA THR A 172 -16.68 -19.52 -3.48
C THR A 172 -16.71 -19.90 -2.00
N ALA A 173 -17.50 -19.19 -1.19
CA ALA A 173 -17.55 -19.33 0.27
C ALA A 173 -16.16 -19.13 0.92
N CYS A 174 -15.72 -20.01 1.81
CA CYS A 174 -14.48 -19.84 2.58
C CYS A 174 -13.20 -19.80 1.74
N SER A 175 -13.21 -20.33 0.51
CA SER A 175 -12.07 -20.29 -0.42
C SER A 175 -11.98 -18.99 -1.24
N SER A 176 -12.96 -18.09 -1.13
CA SER A 176 -13.13 -16.95 -2.06
C SER A 176 -11.87 -16.13 -2.27
N SER A 177 -11.19 -15.75 -1.19
CA SER A 177 -9.97 -14.92 -1.29
C SER A 177 -8.78 -15.64 -1.94
N LEU A 178 -8.56 -16.94 -1.70
CA LEU A 178 -7.48 -17.66 -2.41
C LEU A 178 -7.84 -17.96 -3.87
N VAL A 179 -9.12 -18.15 -4.19
CA VAL A 179 -9.55 -18.21 -5.59
C VAL A 179 -9.32 -16.85 -6.28
N ALA A 180 -9.58 -15.74 -5.60
CA ALA A 180 -9.25 -14.40 -6.10
C ALA A 180 -7.74 -14.23 -6.36
N VAL A 181 -6.88 -14.71 -5.44
CA VAL A 181 -5.42 -14.76 -5.63
C VAL A 181 -5.04 -15.59 -6.85
N HIS A 182 -5.63 -16.77 -7.02
CA HIS A 182 -5.39 -17.60 -8.19
C HIS A 182 -5.73 -16.89 -9.50
N LEU A 183 -6.91 -16.26 -9.57
CA LEU A 183 -7.38 -15.54 -10.76
C LEU A 183 -6.51 -14.32 -11.07
N ALA A 184 -6.11 -13.55 -10.06
CA ALA A 184 -5.19 -12.42 -10.24
C ALA A 184 -3.82 -12.88 -10.75
N CYS A 185 -3.29 -13.99 -10.23
CA CYS A 185 -2.05 -14.59 -10.75
C CYS A 185 -2.19 -15.01 -12.23
N GLN A 186 -3.37 -15.47 -12.65
CA GLN A 186 -3.60 -15.76 -14.08
C GLN A 186 -3.66 -14.47 -14.91
N GLY A 187 -4.39 -13.45 -14.44
CA GLY A 187 -4.50 -12.15 -15.12
C GLY A 187 -3.13 -11.49 -15.35
N LEU A 188 -2.26 -11.49 -14.34
CA LEU A 188 -0.89 -10.98 -14.45
C LEU A 188 -0.05 -11.74 -15.47
N ARG A 189 -0.19 -13.07 -15.55
CA ARG A 189 0.55 -13.91 -16.52
C ARG A 189 0.03 -13.76 -17.94
N LEU A 190 -1.26 -13.49 -18.09
CA LEU A 190 -1.88 -13.26 -19.39
C LEU A 190 -1.67 -11.82 -19.91
N GLY A 191 -1.25 -10.90 -19.02
CA GLY A 191 -1.10 -9.49 -19.34
C GLY A 191 -2.43 -8.73 -19.34
N ASP A 192 -3.45 -9.23 -18.63
CA ASP A 192 -4.72 -8.50 -18.44
C ASP A 192 -4.55 -7.27 -17.52
N CYS A 193 -3.48 -7.27 -16.73
CA CYS A 193 -3.06 -6.18 -15.85
C CYS A 193 -1.55 -6.28 -15.55
N ASP A 194 -0.95 -5.17 -15.12
CA ASP A 194 0.46 -5.05 -14.76
C ASP A 194 0.68 -5.28 -13.26
N ALA A 195 -0.29 -4.88 -12.45
CA ALA A 195 -0.37 -5.17 -11.04
C ALA A 195 -1.81 -5.56 -10.65
N ALA A 196 -1.98 -6.23 -9.52
CA ALA A 196 -3.30 -6.62 -9.04
C ALA A 196 -3.43 -6.41 -7.53
N VAL A 197 -4.50 -5.75 -7.11
CA VAL A 197 -4.94 -5.65 -5.72
C VAL A 197 -5.90 -6.80 -5.45
N VAL A 198 -5.59 -7.64 -4.45
CA VAL A 198 -6.32 -8.88 -4.22
C VAL A 198 -6.59 -9.08 -2.73
N GLY A 199 -7.82 -9.43 -2.38
CA GLY A 199 -8.12 -9.70 -0.98
C GLY A 199 -9.57 -10.02 -0.69
N GLY A 200 -9.92 -9.91 0.58
CA GLY A 200 -11.28 -10.13 1.05
C GLY A 200 -11.52 -9.59 2.44
N VAL A 201 -12.79 -9.32 2.73
CA VAL A 201 -13.28 -8.85 4.02
C VAL A 201 -14.49 -9.67 4.46
N GLU A 202 -14.70 -9.76 5.77
CA GLU A 202 -15.90 -10.30 6.40
C GLU A 202 -16.28 -9.35 7.53
N ILE A 203 -17.55 -8.98 7.61
CA ILE A 203 -18.13 -8.40 8.81
C ILE A 203 -19.31 -9.28 9.18
N GLU A 204 -19.12 -10.04 10.25
CA GLU A 204 -20.12 -10.97 10.77
C GLU A 204 -21.30 -10.19 11.36
N MET A 205 -22.48 -10.39 10.78
CA MET A 205 -23.70 -9.66 11.12
C MET A 205 -24.80 -10.63 11.60
N PRO A 206 -25.62 -10.26 12.61
CA PRO A 206 -25.60 -8.98 13.32
C PRO A 206 -24.37 -8.78 14.21
N TYR A 207 -23.79 -7.58 14.16
CA TYR A 207 -22.50 -7.30 14.78
C TYR A 207 -22.55 -7.34 16.31
N GLY A 208 -21.47 -7.79 16.94
CA GLY A 208 -21.33 -7.81 18.41
C GLY A 208 -22.12 -8.90 19.13
N ARG A 209 -22.78 -9.81 18.40
CA ARG A 209 -23.54 -10.93 18.98
C ARG A 209 -22.73 -12.23 19.06
N GLY A 210 -23.11 -13.08 20.00
CA GLY A 210 -22.70 -14.48 20.05
C GLY A 210 -23.44 -15.32 19.02
N TYR A 211 -23.60 -16.61 19.29
CA TYR A 211 -24.34 -17.52 18.41
C TYR A 211 -24.95 -18.66 19.21
N LYS A 212 -25.99 -19.29 18.65
CA LYS A 212 -26.60 -20.49 19.24
C LYS A 212 -25.97 -21.73 18.64
N HIS A 213 -25.22 -22.48 19.43
CA HIS A 213 -24.61 -23.72 18.97
C HIS A 213 -25.67 -24.74 18.52
N VAL A 214 -25.45 -25.29 17.32
CA VAL A 214 -26.23 -26.38 16.73
C VAL A 214 -25.36 -27.63 16.69
N ARG A 215 -25.85 -28.72 17.28
CA ARG A 215 -25.13 -30.00 17.29
C ARG A 215 -24.90 -30.48 15.85
N GLY A 216 -23.65 -30.78 15.51
CA GLY A 216 -23.24 -31.17 14.15
C GLY A 216 -23.04 -29.99 13.19
N GLY A 217 -23.18 -28.74 13.67
CA GLY A 217 -22.76 -27.54 12.95
C GLY A 217 -21.25 -27.33 13.01
N ILE A 218 -20.76 -26.35 12.24
CA ILE A 218 -19.33 -26.01 12.17
C ILE A 218 -18.86 -25.12 13.33
N GLU A 219 -19.78 -24.42 14.00
CA GLU A 219 -19.42 -23.52 15.10
C GLU A 219 -19.19 -24.28 16.41
N SER A 220 -18.11 -23.92 17.12
CA SER A 220 -17.70 -24.54 18.37
C SER A 220 -18.78 -24.46 19.45
N ALA A 221 -18.81 -25.42 20.37
CA ALA A 221 -19.78 -25.41 21.46
C ALA A 221 -19.42 -24.44 22.60
N ASP A 222 -18.18 -23.96 22.64
CA ASP A 222 -17.63 -23.22 23.78
C ASP A 222 -16.95 -21.89 23.42
N GLY A 223 -16.96 -21.53 22.14
CA GLY A 223 -16.44 -20.26 21.65
C GLY A 223 -14.94 -20.28 21.42
N ARG A 224 -14.32 -21.43 21.17
CA ARG A 224 -12.88 -21.54 20.87
C ARG A 224 -12.62 -22.34 19.61
N CYS A 225 -11.64 -21.90 18.83
CA CYS A 225 -11.13 -22.62 17.68
C CYS A 225 -9.84 -23.36 18.06
N ARG A 226 -9.84 -24.69 18.00
CA ARG A 226 -8.72 -25.57 18.40
C ARG A 226 -8.28 -26.48 17.25
N PRO A 227 -7.75 -25.92 16.15
CA PRO A 227 -7.37 -26.74 15.01
C PRO A 227 -6.32 -27.77 15.43
N LEU A 228 -6.47 -29.00 14.95
CA LEU A 228 -5.60 -30.16 15.16
C LEU A 228 -5.61 -30.74 16.59
N ASP A 229 -6.32 -30.14 17.53
CA ASP A 229 -6.36 -30.60 18.92
C ASP A 229 -7.37 -31.73 19.15
N ALA A 230 -7.12 -32.59 20.13
CA ALA A 230 -8.04 -33.66 20.53
C ALA A 230 -9.42 -33.15 20.99
N GLU A 231 -9.50 -31.92 21.52
CA GLU A 231 -10.74 -31.25 21.93
C GLU A 231 -11.34 -30.34 20.83
N ALA A 232 -10.89 -30.46 19.58
CA ALA A 232 -11.48 -29.77 18.43
C ALA A 232 -12.99 -30.02 18.34
N SER A 233 -13.78 -28.94 18.28
CA SER A 233 -15.26 -29.01 18.29
C SER A 233 -15.95 -28.03 17.34
N GLY A 234 -15.19 -27.34 16.49
CA GLY A 234 -15.66 -26.33 15.54
C GLY A 234 -14.88 -25.03 15.63
N THR A 235 -15.28 -24.08 14.80
CA THR A 235 -14.66 -22.74 14.70
C THR A 235 -15.56 -21.64 15.30
N VAL A 236 -15.13 -20.39 15.22
CA VAL A 236 -15.95 -19.22 15.56
C VAL A 236 -15.86 -18.22 14.40
N PHE A 237 -17.00 -17.85 13.79
CA PHE A 237 -16.99 -16.86 12.71
C PHE A 237 -16.70 -15.45 13.24
N GLY A 238 -15.96 -14.66 12.46
CA GLY A 238 -15.41 -13.39 12.89
C GLY A 238 -15.45 -12.29 11.85
N SER A 239 -15.08 -11.09 12.27
CA SER A 239 -14.95 -9.92 11.40
C SER A 239 -13.49 -9.52 11.20
N GLY A 240 -13.13 -9.18 9.97
CA GLY A 240 -11.79 -8.75 9.60
C GLY A 240 -11.53 -8.94 8.11
N GLY A 241 -10.34 -8.58 7.66
CA GLY A 241 -9.95 -8.77 6.28
C GLY A 241 -8.50 -8.41 6.00
N GLY A 242 -8.10 -8.67 4.76
CA GLY A 242 -6.76 -8.40 4.29
C GLY A 242 -6.70 -8.25 2.79
N VAL A 243 -5.65 -7.57 2.33
CA VAL A 243 -5.36 -7.30 0.92
C VAL A 243 -3.86 -7.44 0.69
N VAL A 244 -3.51 -7.98 -0.48
CA VAL A 244 -2.14 -8.02 -1.00
C VAL A 244 -2.08 -7.34 -2.37
N VAL A 245 -0.91 -6.79 -2.71
CA VAL A 245 -0.63 -6.28 -4.06
C VAL A 245 0.32 -7.25 -4.74
N LEU A 246 -0.05 -7.69 -5.93
CA LEU A 246 0.64 -8.69 -6.73
C LEU A 246 1.20 -8.07 -8.01
N LYS A 247 2.37 -8.55 -8.44
CA LYS A 247 3.02 -8.16 -9.69
C LYS A 247 3.86 -9.32 -10.22
N ARG A 248 4.14 -9.38 -11.53
CA ARG A 248 5.13 -10.36 -12.03
C ARG A 248 6.47 -10.10 -11.36
N LEU A 249 7.17 -11.16 -10.94
CA LEU A 249 8.42 -11.02 -10.18
C LEU A 249 9.47 -10.23 -10.96
N GLU A 250 9.58 -10.47 -12.27
CA GLU A 250 10.51 -9.74 -13.14
C GLU A 250 10.25 -8.22 -13.15
N ASP A 251 8.98 -7.81 -13.24
CA ASP A 251 8.60 -6.40 -13.26
C ASP A 251 8.78 -5.76 -11.89
N ALA A 252 8.48 -6.49 -10.81
CA ALA A 252 8.73 -6.02 -9.46
C ALA A 252 10.24 -5.74 -9.24
N LEU A 253 11.11 -6.63 -9.71
CA LEU A 253 12.55 -6.47 -9.63
C LEU A 253 13.08 -5.37 -10.56
N ALA A 254 12.48 -5.19 -11.74
CA ALA A 254 12.83 -4.13 -12.67
C ALA A 254 12.51 -2.75 -12.06
N ASP A 255 11.32 -2.61 -11.49
CA ASP A 255 10.80 -1.36 -10.95
C ASP A 255 11.34 -1.02 -9.56
N GLY A 256 12.11 -1.94 -8.95
CA GLY A 256 12.71 -1.74 -7.64
C GLY A 256 11.70 -1.86 -6.50
N ASP A 257 10.65 -2.68 -6.67
CA ASP A 257 9.65 -2.92 -5.64
C ASP A 257 10.20 -3.81 -4.52
N THR A 258 9.78 -3.57 -3.27
CA THR A 258 10.04 -4.53 -2.19
C THR A 258 9.23 -5.79 -2.44
N VAL A 259 9.90 -6.94 -2.55
CA VAL A 259 9.24 -8.25 -2.61
C VAL A 259 9.16 -8.83 -1.20
N HIS A 260 7.95 -9.08 -0.70
CA HIS A 260 7.75 -9.66 0.63
C HIS A 260 7.76 -11.20 0.61
N ALA A 261 7.27 -11.79 -0.48
CA ALA A 261 7.29 -13.22 -0.77
C ALA A 261 6.96 -13.45 -2.24
N VAL A 262 7.14 -14.68 -2.72
CA VAL A 262 6.85 -15.07 -4.10
C VAL A 262 5.81 -16.18 -4.14
N ILE A 263 4.74 -15.98 -4.89
CA ILE A 263 3.79 -17.04 -5.27
C ILE A 263 4.39 -17.80 -6.45
N ARG A 264 4.85 -19.03 -6.17
CA ARG A 264 5.44 -19.92 -7.19
C ARG A 264 4.36 -20.62 -8.01
N GLY A 265 3.26 -21.02 -7.36
CA GLY A 265 2.17 -21.72 -8.01
C GLY A 265 0.88 -21.66 -7.20
N SER A 266 -0.24 -21.87 -7.89
CA SER A 266 -1.55 -22.00 -7.26
C SER A 266 -2.46 -22.87 -8.11
N ALA A 267 -3.41 -23.54 -7.48
CA ALA A 267 -4.44 -24.33 -8.14
C ALA A 267 -5.80 -24.15 -7.47
N VAL A 268 -6.86 -24.36 -8.25
CA VAL A 268 -8.25 -24.35 -7.82
C VAL A 268 -8.98 -25.52 -8.46
N ASN A 269 -9.73 -26.29 -7.67
CA ASN A 269 -10.56 -27.38 -8.18
C ASN A 269 -11.92 -27.43 -7.47
N ASN A 270 -12.71 -28.47 -7.75
CA ASN A 270 -13.93 -28.76 -7.01
C ASN A 270 -14.01 -30.26 -6.64
N ASP A 271 -14.57 -30.55 -5.47
CA ASP A 271 -14.79 -31.92 -4.96
C ASP A 271 -15.73 -32.74 -5.87
N GLY A 272 -16.65 -32.08 -6.57
CA GLY A 272 -17.71 -32.75 -7.33
C GLY A 272 -18.56 -33.66 -6.43
N ALA A 273 -18.82 -34.89 -6.90
CA ALA A 273 -19.61 -35.89 -6.18
C ALA A 273 -18.78 -36.76 -5.22
N ASP A 274 -17.47 -36.52 -5.11
CA ASP A 274 -16.52 -37.31 -4.31
C ASP A 274 -16.58 -36.96 -2.81
N LYS A 275 -17.80 -36.96 -2.25
CA LYS A 275 -18.12 -36.62 -0.86
C LYS A 275 -19.51 -37.09 -0.45
N ALA A 276 -19.72 -37.33 0.84
CA ALA A 276 -20.96 -37.89 1.37
C ALA A 276 -22.17 -36.92 1.29
N THR A 277 -21.94 -35.63 1.50
CA THR A 277 -22.98 -34.58 1.44
C THR A 277 -22.42 -33.33 0.77
N PHE A 278 -23.28 -32.39 0.37
CA PHE A 278 -22.88 -31.12 -0.23
C PHE A 278 -21.82 -30.35 0.58
N THR A 279 -21.92 -30.40 1.91
CA THR A 279 -21.05 -29.71 2.87
C THR A 279 -19.93 -30.57 3.43
N SER A 280 -19.86 -31.87 3.10
CA SER A 280 -18.78 -32.74 3.54
C SER A 280 -17.47 -32.38 2.81
N PRO A 281 -16.32 -32.41 3.49
CA PRO A 281 -15.03 -32.28 2.81
C PRO A 281 -14.71 -33.52 1.95
N SER A 282 -13.82 -33.37 0.97
CA SER A 282 -13.29 -34.48 0.16
C SER A 282 -11.77 -34.58 0.30
N ALA A 283 -11.28 -35.70 0.82
CA ALA A 283 -9.83 -35.96 0.89
C ALA A 283 -9.20 -35.96 -0.51
N GLY A 284 -9.85 -36.63 -1.48
CA GLY A 284 -9.38 -36.70 -2.86
C GLY A 284 -9.39 -35.34 -3.57
N GLY A 285 -10.41 -34.51 -3.33
CA GLY A 285 -10.46 -33.14 -3.85
C GLY A 285 -9.31 -32.27 -3.34
N GLN A 286 -9.07 -32.31 -2.03
CA GLN A 286 -7.98 -31.57 -1.37
C GLN A 286 -6.59 -32.08 -1.80
N GLN A 287 -6.41 -33.40 -1.87
CA GLN A 287 -5.16 -34.01 -2.34
C GLN A 287 -4.81 -33.51 -3.76
N ARG A 288 -5.78 -33.55 -4.69
CA ARG A 288 -5.58 -33.12 -6.07
C ARG A 288 -5.20 -31.65 -6.18
N VAL A 289 -5.86 -30.74 -5.47
CA VAL A 289 -5.54 -29.30 -5.58
C VAL A 289 -4.16 -28.98 -5.03
N ILE A 290 -3.74 -29.67 -3.96
CA ILE A 290 -2.40 -29.50 -3.38
C ILE A 290 -1.34 -29.99 -4.38
N ALA A 291 -1.54 -31.18 -4.95
CA ALA A 291 -0.63 -31.75 -5.95
C ALA A 291 -0.54 -30.87 -7.21
N GLU A 292 -1.66 -30.36 -7.71
CA GLU A 292 -1.71 -29.44 -8.85
C GLU A 292 -0.98 -28.12 -8.58
N ALA A 293 -1.11 -27.56 -7.37
CA ALA A 293 -0.43 -26.33 -6.97
C ALA A 293 1.10 -26.53 -6.88
N LEU A 294 1.56 -27.66 -6.32
CA LEU A 294 2.97 -28.04 -6.27
C LEU A 294 3.55 -28.26 -7.67
N ALA A 295 2.83 -28.97 -8.53
CA ALA A 295 3.21 -29.15 -9.92
C ALA A 295 3.29 -27.82 -10.68
N ALA A 296 2.32 -26.92 -10.47
CA ALA A 296 2.33 -25.60 -11.06
C ALA A 296 3.48 -24.71 -10.56
N ALA A 297 3.90 -24.90 -9.30
CA ALA A 297 5.03 -24.20 -8.70
C ALA A 297 6.40 -24.74 -9.16
N GLY A 298 6.44 -25.97 -9.66
CA GLY A 298 7.69 -26.70 -9.91
C GLY A 298 8.49 -26.93 -8.63
N VAL A 299 7.78 -27.16 -7.52
CA VAL A 299 8.37 -27.37 -6.18
C VAL A 299 8.18 -28.84 -5.80
N ASP A 300 9.26 -29.49 -5.39
CA ASP A 300 9.23 -30.83 -4.80
C ASP A 300 8.54 -30.75 -3.43
N ALA A 301 7.62 -31.68 -3.14
CA ALA A 301 6.91 -31.67 -1.87
C ALA A 301 7.82 -31.83 -0.65
N ALA A 302 8.99 -32.48 -0.80
CA ALA A 302 9.98 -32.60 0.26
C ALA A 302 10.72 -31.28 0.58
N ASP A 303 10.47 -30.22 -0.20
CA ASP A 303 10.98 -28.88 0.07
C ASP A 303 9.92 -27.95 0.70
N LEU A 304 8.75 -28.46 1.08
CA LEU A 304 7.76 -27.69 1.85
C LEU A 304 8.09 -27.75 3.34
N ASP A 305 8.37 -26.59 3.94
CA ASP A 305 8.71 -26.49 5.36
C ASP A 305 7.49 -26.24 6.24
N TYR A 306 6.49 -25.52 5.71
CA TYR A 306 5.33 -25.07 6.46
C TYR A 306 4.05 -25.16 5.62
N VAL A 307 2.94 -25.55 6.25
CA VAL A 307 1.61 -25.42 5.63
C VAL A 307 0.65 -24.71 6.57
N GLU A 308 0.15 -23.56 6.13
CA GLU A 308 -1.00 -22.89 6.71
C GLU A 308 -2.27 -23.60 6.21
N LEU A 309 -2.86 -24.38 7.09
CA LEU A 309 -4.04 -25.19 6.81
C LEU A 309 -5.30 -24.32 6.73
N HIS A 310 -6.32 -24.86 6.06
CA HIS A 310 -7.68 -24.39 6.22
C HIS A 310 -8.13 -24.56 7.68
N GLY A 311 -7.84 -25.70 8.33
CA GLY A 311 -7.80 -25.89 9.79
C GLY A 311 -8.95 -25.24 10.55
N THR A 312 -10.15 -25.79 10.41
CA THR A 312 -11.40 -25.25 11.00
C THR A 312 -11.73 -25.83 12.36
N ALA A 313 -10.84 -26.63 12.94
CA ALA A 313 -11.03 -27.26 14.25
C ALA A 313 -12.25 -28.19 14.29
N THR A 314 -12.60 -28.81 13.16
CA THR A 314 -13.71 -29.76 13.10
C THR A 314 -13.19 -31.18 13.27
N GLN A 315 -13.94 -32.01 14.01
CA GLN A 315 -13.53 -33.39 14.32
C GLN A 315 -13.29 -34.26 13.08
N VAL A 316 -13.98 -33.95 11.97
CA VAL A 316 -13.86 -34.67 10.69
C VAL A 316 -12.96 -33.92 9.71
N GLY A 317 -13.06 -32.59 9.62
CA GLY A 317 -12.32 -31.82 8.63
C GLY A 317 -10.81 -31.82 8.86
N ASP A 318 -10.36 -31.67 10.11
CA ASP A 318 -8.92 -31.61 10.40
C ASP A 318 -8.19 -32.93 10.03
N PRO A 319 -8.69 -34.13 10.39
CA PRO A 319 -8.11 -35.40 9.89
C PRO A 319 -8.13 -35.54 8.38
N VAL A 320 -9.23 -35.16 7.72
CA VAL A 320 -9.35 -35.23 6.25
C VAL A 320 -8.30 -34.35 5.58
N GLU A 321 -8.08 -33.14 6.10
CA GLU A 321 -7.11 -32.21 5.56
C GLU A 321 -5.67 -32.69 5.74
N VAL A 322 -5.31 -33.17 6.93
CA VAL A 322 -3.96 -33.70 7.20
C VAL A 322 -3.68 -34.95 6.36
N GLN A 323 -4.67 -35.85 6.21
CA GLN A 323 -4.55 -37.02 5.35
C GLN A 323 -4.34 -36.61 3.89
N ALA A 324 -5.15 -35.69 3.37
CA ALA A 324 -5.06 -35.22 1.99
C ALA A 324 -3.72 -34.57 1.69
N LEU A 325 -3.18 -33.78 2.63
CA LEU A 325 -1.86 -33.17 2.53
C LEU A 325 -0.75 -34.23 2.52
N ALA A 326 -0.81 -35.22 3.43
CA ALA A 326 0.17 -36.32 3.46
C ALA A 326 0.20 -37.10 2.14
N GLU A 327 -0.98 -37.43 1.60
CA GLU A 327 -1.13 -38.14 0.33
C GLU A 327 -0.64 -37.31 -0.85
N ALA A 328 -0.95 -36.01 -0.88
CA ALA A 328 -0.46 -35.11 -1.93
C ALA A 328 1.06 -35.03 -1.91
N MET A 329 1.68 -34.87 -0.73
CA MET A 329 3.14 -34.80 -0.62
C MET A 329 3.79 -36.10 -1.09
N ARG A 330 3.30 -37.26 -0.65
CA ARG A 330 3.83 -38.58 -1.08
C ARG A 330 3.70 -38.80 -2.58
N CYS A 331 2.66 -38.27 -3.22
CA CYS A 331 2.49 -38.34 -4.68
C CYS A 331 3.42 -37.39 -5.44
N MET A 332 3.89 -36.32 -4.80
CA MET A 332 4.64 -35.23 -5.42
C MET A 332 6.14 -35.24 -5.09
N THR A 333 6.64 -36.32 -4.49
CA THR A 333 8.07 -36.53 -4.27
C THR A 333 8.45 -38.00 -4.33
N ASP A 334 9.64 -38.29 -4.87
CA ASP A 334 10.30 -39.59 -4.75
C ASP A 334 11.25 -39.64 -3.54
N ARG A 335 11.44 -38.50 -2.85
CA ARG A 335 12.30 -38.42 -1.67
C ARG A 335 11.58 -38.96 -0.45
N ALA A 336 12.36 -39.50 0.49
CA ALA A 336 11.84 -39.81 1.81
C ALA A 336 11.32 -38.51 2.46
N LEU A 337 10.14 -38.59 3.06
CA LEU A 337 9.53 -37.53 3.88
C LEU A 337 9.75 -37.90 5.35
N PRO A 338 10.77 -37.34 6.03
CA PRO A 338 11.03 -37.66 7.42
C PRO A 338 9.83 -37.28 8.29
N ALA A 339 9.60 -38.04 9.35
CA ALA A 339 8.57 -37.71 10.32
C ALA A 339 8.87 -36.33 10.94
N GLN A 340 7.83 -35.52 11.12
CA GLN A 340 7.90 -34.19 11.76
C GLN A 340 8.78 -33.13 11.08
N ASP A 341 9.11 -33.31 9.79
CA ASP A 341 9.94 -32.36 9.03
C ASP A 341 9.16 -31.11 8.60
N CYS A 342 7.89 -31.29 8.19
CA CYS A 342 7.01 -30.20 7.77
C CYS A 342 6.16 -29.69 8.94
N VAL A 343 6.15 -28.39 9.17
CA VAL A 343 5.34 -27.77 10.22
C VAL A 343 3.94 -27.46 9.68
N ILE A 344 2.90 -27.68 10.47
CA ILE A 344 1.52 -27.31 10.13
C ILE A 344 0.92 -26.39 11.19
N GLY A 345 0.04 -25.49 10.76
CA GLY A 345 -0.66 -24.58 11.66
C GLY A 345 -1.92 -23.96 11.05
N SER A 346 -2.67 -23.22 11.86
CA SER A 346 -3.85 -22.48 11.40
C SER A 346 -4.05 -21.18 12.18
N VAL A 347 -4.14 -20.07 11.45
CA VAL A 347 -4.46 -18.72 11.94
C VAL A 347 -5.84 -18.64 12.59
N LYS A 348 -6.75 -19.56 12.25
CA LYS A 348 -8.13 -19.55 12.78
C LYS A 348 -8.16 -19.80 14.28
N SER A 349 -7.12 -20.40 14.84
CA SER A 349 -6.92 -20.49 16.29
C SER A 349 -6.81 -19.12 16.95
N ASN A 350 -6.19 -18.14 16.27
CA ASN A 350 -5.97 -16.78 16.78
C ASN A 350 -7.18 -15.88 16.56
N ILE A 351 -7.77 -15.89 15.36
CA ILE A 351 -8.74 -14.85 14.94
C ILE A 351 -10.12 -15.41 14.55
N GLY A 352 -10.33 -16.72 14.71
CA GLY A 352 -11.52 -17.40 14.22
C GLY A 352 -11.57 -17.52 12.69
N HIS A 353 -12.75 -17.83 12.16
CA HIS A 353 -12.99 -18.00 10.73
C HIS A 353 -13.60 -16.72 10.12
N LEU A 354 -12.82 -16.02 9.31
CA LEU A 354 -13.26 -14.78 8.64
C LEU A 354 -13.97 -15.03 7.30
N GLY A 355 -14.87 -16.03 7.25
CA GLY A 355 -15.63 -16.38 6.04
C GLY A 355 -14.81 -16.36 4.72
N PRO A 356 -15.19 -15.56 3.72
CA PRO A 356 -14.49 -15.42 2.43
C PRO A 356 -13.10 -14.78 2.55
N ALA A 357 -12.80 -14.06 3.63
CA ALA A 357 -11.49 -13.46 3.93
C ALA A 357 -10.52 -14.42 4.65
N ALA A 358 -10.94 -15.64 4.99
CA ALA A 358 -10.09 -16.57 5.74
C ALA A 358 -8.80 -16.96 5.00
N GLY A 359 -8.88 -17.10 3.67
CA GLY A 359 -7.74 -17.44 2.82
C GLY A 359 -6.65 -16.36 2.82
N ILE A 360 -7.05 -15.09 2.65
CA ILE A 360 -6.08 -13.98 2.62
C ILE A 360 -5.42 -13.75 3.99
N ALA A 361 -6.13 -13.99 5.09
CA ALA A 361 -5.54 -13.91 6.43
C ALA A 361 -4.43 -14.96 6.64
N GLY A 362 -4.66 -16.20 6.19
CA GLY A 362 -3.65 -17.26 6.19
C GLY A 362 -2.46 -16.95 5.27
N LEU A 363 -2.72 -16.38 4.10
CA LEU A 363 -1.68 -15.93 3.17
C LEU A 363 -0.80 -14.85 3.83
N ILE A 364 -1.39 -13.79 4.39
CA ILE A 364 -0.66 -12.69 5.03
C ILE A 364 0.16 -13.20 6.22
N LYS A 365 -0.40 -14.06 7.08
CA LYS A 365 0.36 -14.72 8.17
C LYS A 365 1.60 -15.42 7.63
N THR A 366 1.45 -16.17 6.53
CA THR A 366 2.56 -16.95 5.94
C THR A 366 3.62 -16.05 5.32
N VAL A 367 3.23 -14.94 4.66
CA VAL A 367 4.17 -13.94 4.16
C VAL A 367 4.95 -13.28 5.30
N LEU A 368 4.28 -12.91 6.39
CA LEU A 368 4.94 -12.35 7.58
C LEU A 368 5.89 -13.37 8.22
N ALA A 369 5.50 -14.65 8.30
CA ALA A 369 6.34 -15.73 8.80
C ALA A 369 7.62 -15.91 7.96
N LEU A 370 7.51 -15.84 6.63
CA LEU A 370 8.67 -15.87 5.72
C LEU A 370 9.59 -14.67 5.95
N ARG A 371 9.02 -13.45 6.00
CA ARG A 371 9.76 -12.19 6.20
C ARG A 371 10.53 -12.16 7.53
N HIS A 372 9.91 -12.66 8.60
CA HIS A 372 10.52 -12.68 9.93
C HIS A 372 11.28 -13.97 10.23
N GLU A 373 11.35 -14.89 9.27
CA GLU A 373 12.05 -16.17 9.37
C GLU A 373 11.61 -17.00 10.59
N GLN A 374 10.32 -16.95 10.92
CA GLN A 374 9.73 -17.53 12.12
C GLN A 374 8.33 -18.06 11.85
N ILE A 375 8.02 -19.26 12.37
CA ILE A 375 6.67 -19.85 12.29
C ILE A 375 5.95 -19.59 13.63
N PRO A 376 4.87 -18.80 13.64
CA PRO A 376 4.13 -18.49 14.86
C PRO A 376 3.30 -19.69 15.36
N PRO A 377 3.01 -19.75 16.67
CA PRO A 377 2.23 -20.83 17.26
C PRO A 377 0.78 -20.88 16.76
N THR A 378 0.26 -22.09 16.60
CA THR A 378 -1.16 -22.40 16.56
C THR A 378 -1.68 -22.45 18.00
N VAL A 379 -2.48 -21.47 18.38
CA VAL A 379 -2.92 -21.32 19.77
C VAL A 379 -4.04 -22.32 20.10
N ASN A 380 -4.31 -22.50 21.39
CA ASN A 380 -5.29 -23.46 21.90
C ASN A 380 -5.01 -24.95 21.59
N PHE A 381 -3.83 -25.28 21.07
CA PHE A 381 -3.36 -26.65 20.89
C PHE A 381 -2.68 -27.16 22.17
N ARG A 382 -3.03 -28.37 22.62
CA ARG A 382 -2.46 -29.06 23.79
C ARG A 382 -2.00 -30.47 23.46
N SER A 383 -2.84 -31.22 22.76
CA SER A 383 -2.54 -32.60 22.38
C SER A 383 -3.20 -32.92 21.04
N PRO A 384 -2.49 -33.62 20.12
CA PRO A 384 -3.01 -33.85 18.79
C PRO A 384 -4.25 -34.75 18.83
N ASN A 385 -5.21 -34.46 17.95
CA ASN A 385 -6.31 -35.39 17.69
C ASN A 385 -5.72 -36.73 17.20
N PRO A 386 -6.01 -37.87 17.86
CA PRO A 386 -5.45 -39.17 17.47
C PRO A 386 -5.75 -39.57 16.03
N LEU A 387 -6.86 -39.08 15.45
CA LEU A 387 -7.24 -39.36 14.06
C LEU A 387 -6.34 -38.69 13.02
N LEU A 388 -5.47 -37.74 13.41
CA LEU A 388 -4.52 -37.10 12.52
C LEU A 388 -3.35 -38.04 12.13
N ASN A 389 -3.08 -39.08 12.94
CA ASN A 389 -1.96 -40.00 12.78
C ASN A 389 -0.60 -39.28 12.58
N LEU A 390 -0.32 -38.25 13.40
CA LEU A 390 0.87 -37.42 13.21
C LEU A 390 2.18 -38.21 13.31
N ASP A 391 2.23 -39.24 14.16
CA ASP A 391 3.41 -40.10 14.35
C ASP A 391 3.83 -40.85 13.08
N GLU A 392 2.91 -41.06 12.13
CA GLU A 392 3.14 -41.73 10.83
C GLU A 392 3.15 -40.73 9.66
N SER A 393 3.11 -39.44 9.97
CA SER A 393 3.06 -38.35 8.99
C SER A 393 4.36 -37.53 9.01
N PRO A 394 4.67 -36.78 7.94
CA PRO A 394 5.79 -35.85 7.96
C PRO A 394 5.50 -34.59 8.79
N PHE A 395 4.34 -34.49 9.45
CA PHE A 395 3.87 -33.26 10.04
C PHE A 395 4.14 -33.15 11.54
N ARG A 396 4.43 -31.93 11.97
CA ARG A 396 4.35 -31.51 13.37
C ARG A 396 3.59 -30.20 13.50
N VAL A 397 2.83 -30.05 14.58
CA VAL A 397 2.07 -28.82 14.84
C VAL A 397 3.00 -27.73 15.34
N ALA A 398 2.80 -26.49 14.87
CA ALA A 398 3.45 -25.31 15.44
C ALA A 398 2.89 -25.00 16.84
N ASP A 399 3.29 -25.74 17.87
CA ASP A 399 2.80 -25.59 19.26
C ASP A 399 3.45 -24.42 20.03
N ARG A 400 4.50 -23.82 19.46
CA ARG A 400 5.26 -22.68 19.97
C ARG A 400 5.82 -21.88 18.80
N LEU A 401 6.40 -20.71 19.09
CA LEU A 401 7.18 -19.97 18.10
C LEU A 401 8.43 -20.77 17.71
N LEU A 402 8.61 -21.01 16.42
CA LEU A 402 9.74 -21.76 15.88
C LEU A 402 10.58 -20.87 14.97
N PRO A 403 11.93 -20.89 15.07
CA PRO A 403 12.76 -20.32 14.02
C PRO A 403 12.55 -21.10 12.71
N TRP A 404 12.62 -20.40 11.60
CA TRP A 404 12.51 -20.97 10.26
C TRP A 404 13.82 -20.76 9.52
N PRO A 405 14.85 -21.60 9.74
CA PRO A 405 16.08 -21.51 8.98
C PRO A 405 15.85 -21.92 7.52
N ARG A 406 16.71 -21.45 6.62
CA ARG A 406 16.78 -22.00 5.26
C ARG A 406 17.11 -23.50 5.30
N GLY A 407 16.62 -24.24 4.30
CA GLY A 407 16.85 -25.67 4.17
C GLY A 407 18.32 -26.01 3.90
N GLY A 408 18.62 -27.32 3.84
CA GLY A 408 19.96 -27.82 3.52
C GLY A 408 20.54 -27.21 2.25
N ALA A 409 21.83 -26.86 2.26
CA ALA A 409 22.53 -26.15 1.18
C ALA A 409 21.98 -24.76 0.81
N GLY A 410 21.22 -24.11 1.72
CA GLY A 410 20.67 -22.77 1.50
C GLY A 410 19.42 -22.75 0.63
N ALA A 411 18.68 -23.86 0.56
CA ALA A 411 17.41 -23.93 -0.14
C ALA A 411 16.40 -22.90 0.42
N PRO A 412 15.61 -22.25 -0.45
CA PRO A 412 14.71 -21.20 -0.02
C PRO A 412 13.56 -21.76 0.82
N ARG A 413 13.11 -20.98 1.81
CA ARG A 413 11.96 -21.32 2.65
C ARG A 413 10.69 -21.37 1.82
N ARG A 414 9.88 -22.41 2.00
CA ARG A 414 8.64 -22.59 1.23
C ARG A 414 7.48 -23.01 2.08
N ALA A 415 6.30 -22.50 1.72
CA ALA A 415 5.07 -22.84 2.40
C ALA A 415 3.87 -23.05 1.48
N GLY A 416 2.95 -23.91 1.93
CA GLY A 416 1.62 -24.05 1.35
C GLY A 416 0.57 -23.24 2.13
N VAL A 417 -0.45 -22.71 1.45
CA VAL A 417 -1.62 -22.09 2.08
C VAL A 417 -2.88 -22.69 1.47
N SER A 418 -3.71 -23.31 2.31
CA SER A 418 -4.94 -24.00 1.91
C SER A 418 -6.20 -23.19 2.29
N SER A 419 -7.20 -23.20 1.40
CA SER A 419 -8.56 -22.78 1.77
C SER A 419 -9.63 -23.55 1.02
N PHE A 420 -10.58 -24.13 1.76
CA PHE A 420 -11.61 -25.02 1.24
C PHE A 420 -12.99 -24.45 1.51
N GLY A 421 -13.75 -24.20 0.45
CA GLY A 421 -15.08 -23.59 0.52
C GLY A 421 -16.18 -24.62 0.73
N PHE A 422 -17.22 -24.25 1.49
CA PHE A 422 -18.48 -24.98 1.41
C PHE A 422 -18.98 -25.05 -0.04
N GLY A 423 -19.51 -26.22 -0.42
CA GLY A 423 -19.81 -26.55 -1.81
C GLY A 423 -18.66 -27.27 -2.53
N GLY A 424 -17.45 -27.22 -1.97
CA GLY A 424 -16.31 -28.07 -2.36
C GLY A 424 -15.32 -27.43 -3.33
N THR A 425 -15.36 -26.11 -3.53
CA THR A 425 -14.29 -25.43 -4.27
C THR A 425 -13.08 -25.31 -3.37
N ASN A 426 -11.94 -25.83 -3.82
CA ASN A 426 -10.69 -25.84 -3.06
C ASN A 426 -9.66 -24.95 -3.73
N ALA A 427 -8.83 -24.30 -2.94
CA ALA A 427 -7.68 -23.53 -3.42
C ALA A 427 -6.44 -23.86 -2.59
N HIS A 428 -5.29 -23.96 -3.26
CA HIS A 428 -3.98 -24.08 -2.62
C HIS A 428 -2.96 -23.16 -3.31
N VAL A 429 -2.13 -22.48 -2.54
CA VAL A 429 -1.09 -21.56 -3.01
C VAL A 429 0.26 -21.99 -2.42
N VAL A 430 1.29 -22.04 -3.26
CA VAL A 430 2.68 -22.31 -2.86
C VAL A 430 3.46 -21.01 -2.86
N LEU A 431 4.00 -20.66 -1.69
CA LEU A 431 4.84 -19.50 -1.42
C LEU A 431 6.30 -19.90 -1.26
N GLU A 432 7.18 -18.96 -1.60
CA GLU A 432 8.63 -19.00 -1.37
C GLU A 432 9.08 -17.68 -0.76
N GLU A 433 10.16 -17.68 0.04
CA GLU A 433 10.77 -16.44 0.54
C GLU A 433 11.15 -15.49 -0.60
N ALA A 434 11.21 -14.20 -0.29
CA ALA A 434 11.66 -13.20 -1.26
C ALA A 434 13.11 -13.48 -1.71
N PRO A 435 13.45 -13.24 -2.99
CA PRO A 435 14.83 -13.37 -3.44
C PRO A 435 15.72 -12.36 -2.71
N GLU A 436 17.00 -12.70 -2.56
CA GLU A 436 17.99 -11.74 -2.08
C GLU A 436 18.09 -10.58 -3.09
N MET A 437 17.77 -9.38 -2.62
CA MET A 437 17.89 -8.18 -3.44
C MET A 437 19.37 -7.85 -3.63
N PRO A 438 19.80 -7.48 -4.85
CA PRO A 438 21.15 -6.97 -5.07
C PRO A 438 21.39 -5.78 -4.14
N ALA A 439 22.55 -5.76 -3.46
CA ALA A 439 22.92 -4.61 -2.64
C ALA A 439 22.84 -3.33 -3.48
N CYS A 440 22.18 -2.30 -2.93
CA CYS A 440 22.24 -0.97 -3.53
C CYS A 440 23.71 -0.56 -3.59
N GLY A 441 24.23 -0.28 -4.78
CA GLY A 441 25.62 0.12 -4.97
C GLY A 441 25.99 1.34 -4.14
N GLU A 442 27.29 1.57 -3.97
CA GLU A 442 27.78 2.75 -3.25
C GLU A 442 27.19 4.04 -3.85
N PRO A 443 26.78 4.99 -3.00
CA PRO A 443 26.22 6.25 -3.48
C PRO A 443 27.27 6.99 -4.31
N ARG A 444 26.85 7.50 -5.47
CA ARG A 444 27.70 8.31 -6.35
C ARG A 444 28.10 9.65 -5.72
N TRP A 445 27.32 10.13 -4.75
CA TRP A 445 27.58 11.33 -3.94
C TRP A 445 26.85 11.24 -2.60
N GLU A 446 27.39 11.86 -1.56
CA GLU A 446 26.77 11.99 -0.24
C GLU A 446 26.12 13.37 -0.12
N ASP A 447 24.79 13.41 0.02
CA ASP A 447 24.05 14.67 0.15
C ASP A 447 22.72 14.48 0.87
N ASP A 448 22.12 15.61 1.22
CA ASP A 448 20.78 15.68 1.80
C ASP A 448 19.71 15.06 0.88
N GLU A 449 18.69 14.48 1.51
CA GLU A 449 17.46 13.96 0.92
C GLU A 449 16.27 14.88 1.24
N LEU A 450 15.22 14.77 0.43
CA LEU A 450 13.98 15.53 0.64
C LEU A 450 12.82 14.59 0.97
N LEU A 451 12.39 14.57 2.22
CA LEU A 451 11.18 13.85 2.62
C LEU A 451 9.95 14.72 2.37
N VAL A 452 8.89 14.14 1.81
CA VAL A 452 7.62 14.82 1.54
C VAL A 452 6.45 13.98 2.06
N TRP A 453 5.40 14.61 2.59
CA TRP A 453 4.17 13.92 2.97
C TRP A 453 2.96 14.84 2.92
N SER A 454 1.85 14.33 2.39
CA SER A 454 0.64 15.11 2.21
C SER A 454 -0.58 14.44 2.83
N ALA A 455 -1.54 15.25 3.26
CA ALA A 455 -2.80 14.80 3.82
C ALA A 455 -4.01 15.64 3.38
N HIS A 456 -5.21 15.18 3.72
CA HIS A 456 -6.44 15.93 3.46
C HIS A 456 -6.68 17.06 4.48
N ASP A 457 -6.08 16.97 5.67
CA ASP A 457 -6.14 17.98 6.72
C ASP A 457 -4.88 18.00 7.60
N ASP A 458 -4.76 19.02 8.46
CA ASP A 458 -3.61 19.22 9.35
C ASP A 458 -3.47 18.12 10.42
N THR A 459 -4.56 17.46 10.81
CA THR A 459 -4.53 16.40 11.83
C THR A 459 -3.87 15.15 11.25
N ALA A 460 -4.31 14.72 10.06
CA ALA A 460 -3.70 13.61 9.35
C ALA A 460 -2.25 13.93 8.95
N LEU A 461 -1.94 15.18 8.58
CA LEU A 461 -0.57 15.61 8.27
C LEU A 461 0.36 15.46 9.49
N ALA A 462 -0.11 15.85 10.69
CA ALA A 462 0.64 15.71 11.93
C ALA A 462 0.81 14.24 12.37
N GLN A 463 -0.20 13.40 12.16
CA GLN A 463 -0.13 11.97 12.43
C GLN A 463 0.85 11.25 11.49
N LEU A 464 0.85 11.59 10.21
CA LEU A 464 1.87 11.10 9.25
C LEU A 464 3.27 11.54 9.68
N ARG A 465 3.45 12.80 10.07
CA ARG A 465 4.73 13.31 10.57
C ARG A 465 5.24 12.46 11.74
N SER A 466 4.40 12.18 12.73
CA SER A 466 4.75 11.31 13.86
C SER A 466 5.12 9.90 13.40
N SER A 467 4.35 9.33 12.48
CA SER A 467 4.59 7.96 11.98
C SER A 467 5.90 7.86 11.19
N PHE A 468 6.26 8.90 10.43
CA PHE A 468 7.56 9.00 9.77
C PHE A 468 8.70 9.14 10.79
N ALA A 469 8.49 9.90 11.88
CA ALA A 469 9.49 10.00 12.95
C ALA A 469 9.80 8.63 13.56
N ASP A 470 8.75 7.86 13.88
CA ASP A 470 8.87 6.51 14.44
C ASP A 470 9.57 5.55 13.47
N THR A 471 9.21 5.62 12.18
CA THR A 471 9.82 4.76 11.14
C THR A 471 11.30 5.08 10.93
N LEU A 472 11.67 6.36 10.96
CA LEU A 472 13.04 6.79 10.69
C LEU A 472 13.97 6.65 11.90
N ALA A 473 13.43 6.51 13.11
CA ALA A 473 14.23 6.32 14.33
C ALA A 473 15.18 5.12 14.25
N ASP A 474 14.75 4.04 13.57
CA ASP A 474 15.53 2.79 13.41
C ASP A 474 15.92 2.51 11.94
N ALA A 475 15.78 3.50 11.04
CA ALA A 475 15.89 3.28 9.58
C ALA A 475 17.33 3.12 9.06
N GLY A 476 18.35 3.61 9.79
CA GLY A 476 19.75 3.58 9.34
C GLY A 476 19.92 4.16 7.93
N ASP A 477 20.62 3.43 7.05
CA ASP A 477 20.97 3.85 5.68
C ASP A 477 19.81 3.75 4.65
N THR A 478 18.56 3.56 5.09
CA THR A 478 17.38 3.41 4.21
C THR A 478 16.67 4.73 3.88
N LEU A 479 17.14 5.87 4.43
CA LEU A 479 16.55 7.19 4.19
C LEU A 479 16.30 7.52 2.70
N PRO A 480 17.23 7.25 1.75
CA PRO A 480 16.97 7.52 0.33
C PRO A 480 15.78 6.73 -0.23
N ASP A 481 15.58 5.48 0.21
CA ASP A 481 14.48 4.62 -0.23
C ASP A 481 13.15 5.08 0.38
N VAL A 482 13.17 5.54 1.64
CA VAL A 482 12.00 6.14 2.31
C VAL A 482 11.61 7.44 1.62
N ALA A 483 12.56 8.33 1.35
CA ALA A 483 12.31 9.60 0.65
C ALA A 483 11.78 9.35 -0.77
N PHE A 484 12.42 8.44 -1.52
CA PHE A 484 11.96 8.03 -2.84
C PHE A 484 10.52 7.52 -2.81
N THR A 485 10.21 6.58 -1.91
CA THR A 485 8.85 6.01 -1.78
C THR A 485 7.82 7.09 -1.42
N ALA A 486 8.15 8.00 -0.50
CA ALA A 486 7.25 9.07 -0.10
C ALA A 486 6.95 10.06 -1.25
N GLN A 487 7.90 10.23 -2.17
CA GLN A 487 7.80 11.11 -3.33
C GLN A 487 7.02 10.47 -4.49
N VAL A 488 7.34 9.24 -4.88
CA VAL A 488 6.75 8.59 -6.07
C VAL A 488 5.58 7.66 -5.77
N GLY A 489 5.51 7.14 -4.54
CA GLY A 489 4.59 6.09 -4.15
C GLY A 489 3.36 6.58 -3.41
N ARG A 490 3.06 7.88 -3.46
CA ARG A 490 1.93 8.52 -2.78
C ARG A 490 1.21 9.49 -3.70
N THR A 491 -0.13 9.46 -3.67
CA THR A 491 -0.95 10.50 -4.28
C THR A 491 -0.77 11.80 -3.51
N ALA A 492 -0.45 12.89 -4.22
CA ALA A 492 -0.29 14.21 -3.61
C ALA A 492 -1.65 14.78 -3.17
N LEU A 493 -1.81 15.03 -1.88
CA LEU A 493 -3.02 15.59 -1.27
C LEU A 493 -2.89 17.10 -1.01
N PRO A 494 -3.98 17.82 -0.67
CA PRO A 494 -3.98 19.28 -0.60
C PRO A 494 -3.10 19.89 0.49
N VAL A 495 -3.01 19.26 1.67
CA VAL A 495 -2.17 19.75 2.78
C VAL A 495 -0.82 19.08 2.69
N ARG A 496 0.26 19.86 2.55
CA ARG A 496 1.58 19.36 2.15
C ARG A 496 2.69 19.88 3.07
N ALA A 497 3.56 18.97 3.51
CA ALA A 497 4.75 19.27 4.31
C ALA A 497 6.01 18.54 3.82
N ALA A 498 7.13 19.27 3.78
CA ALA A 498 8.40 18.77 3.26
C ALA A 498 9.54 19.07 4.24
N LEU A 499 10.54 18.20 4.27
CA LEU A 499 11.67 18.28 5.19
C LEU A 499 12.95 17.80 4.48
N ARG A 500 13.93 18.71 4.36
CA ARG A 500 15.29 18.37 3.92
C ARG A 500 16.13 17.89 5.10
N VAL A 501 16.81 16.76 4.92
CA VAL A 501 17.55 16.03 5.97
C VAL A 501 18.81 15.39 5.40
N SER A 502 19.84 15.25 6.22
CA SER A 502 21.11 14.60 5.84
C SER A 502 21.24 13.16 6.34
N SER A 503 20.42 12.75 7.30
CA SER A 503 20.46 11.41 7.92
C SER A 503 19.09 11.01 8.47
N ALA A 504 18.89 9.70 8.67
CA ALA A 504 17.69 9.18 9.30
C ALA A 504 17.53 9.69 10.74
N GLU A 505 18.63 9.83 11.50
CA GLU A 505 18.56 10.36 12.87
C GLU A 505 18.17 11.85 12.90
N GLU A 506 18.73 12.68 12.00
CA GLU A 506 18.29 14.09 11.87
C GLU A 506 16.82 14.15 11.50
N ALA A 507 16.37 13.31 10.56
CA ALA A 507 14.98 13.27 10.13
C ALA A 507 14.03 12.91 11.26
N ALA A 508 14.31 11.85 12.02
CA ALA A 508 13.49 11.45 13.16
C ALA A 508 13.40 12.56 14.21
N ALA A 509 14.52 13.21 14.54
CA ALA A 509 14.56 14.31 15.50
C ALA A 509 13.73 15.52 15.04
N LEU A 510 13.88 15.96 13.78
CA LEU A 510 13.15 17.09 13.22
C LEU A 510 11.67 16.78 12.95
N LEU A 511 11.29 15.53 12.73
CA LEU A 511 9.87 15.16 12.61
C LEU A 511 9.17 15.15 13.98
N ALA A 512 9.89 14.76 15.04
CA ALA A 512 9.40 14.81 16.41
C ALA A 512 9.28 16.25 16.94
N ASP A 513 10.33 17.07 16.72
CA ASP A 513 10.35 18.50 17.03
C ASP A 513 10.83 19.32 15.81
N PRO A 514 9.90 19.85 15.00
CA PRO A 514 10.19 20.57 13.76
C PRO A 514 11.19 21.72 13.88
N ALA A 515 11.30 22.39 15.03
CA ALA A 515 12.13 23.59 15.21
C ALA A 515 12.02 24.63 14.06
N GLY A 516 10.87 24.68 13.36
CA GLY A 516 10.65 25.54 12.18
C GLY A 516 11.34 25.10 10.86
N ARG A 517 11.93 23.90 10.80
CA ARG A 517 12.62 23.35 9.61
C ARG A 517 11.70 22.67 8.60
N VAL A 518 10.47 22.34 8.99
CA VAL A 518 9.47 21.76 8.08
C VAL A 518 8.89 22.87 7.20
N THR A 519 8.97 22.69 5.88
CA THR A 519 8.36 23.61 4.92
C THR A 519 6.90 23.24 4.73
N THR A 520 6.01 24.18 5.00
CA THR A 520 4.55 24.06 4.83
C THR A 520 3.98 25.32 4.18
N CYS A 521 2.88 25.20 3.43
CA CYS A 521 2.10 26.34 2.97
C CYS A 521 0.73 26.38 3.66
N SER A 522 0.57 27.26 4.64
CA SER A 522 -0.57 27.25 5.57
C SER A 522 -1.78 28.09 5.11
N ASP A 523 -1.70 28.77 3.96
CA ASP A 523 -2.79 29.64 3.49
C ASP A 523 -3.73 29.00 2.47
N GLY A 524 -3.50 27.73 2.12
CA GLY A 524 -4.32 26.97 1.17
C GLY A 524 -4.27 27.50 -0.26
N VAL A 525 -3.39 28.46 -0.56
CA VAL A 525 -3.26 29.05 -1.90
C VAL A 525 -2.28 28.20 -2.71
N VAL A 526 -2.81 27.53 -3.74
CA VAL A 526 -1.97 26.85 -4.74
C VAL A 526 -1.21 27.90 -5.54
N ARG A 527 0.12 27.81 -5.52
CA ARG A 527 1.01 28.72 -6.25
C ARG A 527 1.70 27.98 -7.37
N GLN A 528 1.59 28.54 -8.56
CA GLN A 528 2.30 28.04 -9.73
C GLN A 528 3.74 28.57 -9.73
N PRO A 529 4.75 27.71 -9.96
CA PRO A 529 6.14 28.14 -10.05
C PRO A 529 6.35 29.03 -11.28
N VAL A 530 7.02 30.18 -11.08
CA VAL A 530 7.42 31.09 -12.16
C VAL A 530 8.93 31.29 -12.08
N LEU A 531 9.65 30.94 -13.14
CA LEU A 531 11.11 31.11 -13.18
C LEU A 531 11.45 32.60 -13.33
N LEU A 532 12.27 33.11 -12.42
CA LEU A 532 12.72 34.50 -12.40
C LEU A 532 14.21 34.57 -12.76
N PHE A 533 14.50 35.33 -13.81
CA PHE A 533 15.84 35.54 -14.35
C PHE A 533 16.36 36.94 -13.98
N PRO A 534 17.30 37.07 -13.04
CA PRO A 534 17.88 38.37 -12.69
C PRO A 534 18.82 38.88 -13.79
N PRO A 535 19.28 40.15 -13.71
CA PRO A 535 20.22 40.69 -14.67
C PRO A 535 21.51 39.86 -14.73
N LEU A 536 22.09 39.77 -15.92
CA LEU A 536 23.31 39.00 -16.22
C LEU A 536 24.58 39.70 -15.72
N GLU A 537 24.51 41.00 -15.44
CA GLU A 537 25.63 41.82 -15.00
C GLU A 537 25.80 41.85 -13.48
N THR A 538 24.89 41.24 -12.70
CA THR A 538 25.03 41.22 -11.25
C THR A 538 26.19 40.32 -10.80
N ALA A 539 27.01 40.87 -9.91
CA ALA A 539 28.18 40.21 -9.37
C ALA A 539 27.78 38.92 -8.63
N GLY A 540 28.16 37.75 -9.16
CA GLY A 540 27.93 36.46 -8.49
C GLY A 540 27.21 35.40 -9.29
N GLN A 541 27.02 35.54 -10.62
CA GLN A 541 26.60 34.42 -11.45
C GLN A 541 27.69 33.35 -11.49
N ARG A 542 27.58 32.45 -10.53
CA ARG A 542 28.40 31.28 -10.36
C ARG A 542 27.77 30.16 -11.18
N TYR A 543 28.61 29.44 -11.90
CA TYR A 543 28.23 28.19 -12.55
C TYR A 543 27.83 27.20 -11.47
N ALA A 544 26.80 26.39 -11.69
CA ALA A 544 26.37 25.39 -10.73
C ALA A 544 26.95 24.02 -11.14
N PRO A 545 28.28 23.80 -11.10
CA PRO A 545 28.92 22.63 -11.70
C PRO A 545 28.41 21.33 -11.10
N ARG A 546 28.12 21.31 -9.79
CA ARG A 546 27.51 20.14 -9.14
C ARG A 546 26.10 19.83 -9.64
N LEU A 547 25.30 20.86 -9.93
CA LEU A 547 24.01 20.65 -10.57
C LEU A 547 24.17 20.23 -12.03
N ALA A 548 25.19 20.72 -12.73
CA ALA A 548 25.51 20.34 -14.10
C ALA A 548 25.88 18.86 -14.24
N GLU A 549 26.58 18.31 -13.24
CA GLU A 549 26.93 16.88 -13.18
C GLU A 549 25.72 15.98 -12.89
N ARG A 550 24.70 16.50 -12.18
CA ARG A 550 23.60 15.70 -11.62
C ARG A 550 22.31 15.81 -12.39
N LEU A 551 21.92 17.02 -12.78
CA LEU A 551 20.60 17.30 -13.34
C LEU A 551 20.53 16.87 -14.81
N PRO A 552 19.55 16.03 -15.17
CA PRO A 552 19.27 15.71 -16.57
C PRO A 552 19.05 16.98 -17.39
N GLY A 553 19.57 17.00 -18.62
CA GLY A 553 19.38 18.12 -19.56
C GLY A 553 20.25 19.36 -19.29
N TYR A 554 20.85 19.55 -18.11
CA TYR A 554 21.67 20.74 -17.82
C TYR A 554 22.89 20.82 -18.75
N ALA A 555 23.71 19.76 -18.78
CA ALA A 555 24.93 19.73 -19.60
C ALA A 555 24.64 19.74 -21.11
N GLU A 556 23.46 19.28 -21.54
CA GLU A 556 23.01 19.38 -22.93
C GLU A 556 22.62 20.81 -23.29
N ALA A 557 21.78 21.45 -22.46
CA ALA A 557 21.37 22.84 -22.63
C ALA A 557 22.57 23.79 -22.61
N TRP A 558 23.56 23.52 -21.76
CA TRP A 558 24.83 24.25 -21.76
C TRP A 558 25.56 24.09 -23.10
N ARG A 559 25.73 22.85 -23.58
CA ARG A 559 26.40 22.57 -24.87
C ARG A 559 25.66 23.19 -26.05
N GLU A 560 24.34 23.24 -26.00
CA GLU A 560 23.51 23.91 -27.01
C GLU A 560 23.81 25.41 -27.06
N CYS A 561 23.76 26.09 -25.91
CA CYS A 561 24.09 27.50 -25.79
C CYS A 561 25.55 27.77 -26.25
N ALA A 562 26.51 26.96 -25.79
CA ALA A 562 27.92 27.10 -26.11
C ALA A 562 28.25 27.03 -27.61
N LYS A 563 27.42 26.39 -28.46
CA LYS A 563 27.63 26.36 -29.93
C LYS A 563 27.59 27.75 -30.55
N HIS A 564 26.84 28.67 -29.94
CA HIS A 564 26.64 30.03 -30.42
C HIS A 564 27.62 31.02 -29.79
N LEU A 565 28.41 30.61 -28.79
CA LEU A 565 29.35 31.47 -28.08
C LEU A 565 30.75 31.47 -28.73
N PRO A 566 31.40 32.63 -28.88
CA PRO A 566 32.68 32.76 -29.59
C PRO A 566 33.83 31.94 -28.97
N ASP A 567 33.80 31.69 -27.66
CA ASP A 567 34.86 30.97 -26.92
C ASP A 567 34.48 29.54 -26.46
N ARG A 568 33.23 29.11 -26.72
CA ARG A 568 32.67 27.82 -26.27
C ARG A 568 33.06 27.44 -24.82
N PRO A 569 32.80 28.31 -23.83
CA PRO A 569 33.20 28.03 -22.46
C PRO A 569 32.57 26.72 -21.95
N GLY A 570 33.37 25.91 -21.26
CA GLY A 570 32.86 24.75 -20.50
C GLY A 570 32.14 25.19 -19.22
N PRO A 571 31.36 24.30 -18.59
CA PRO A 571 30.65 24.60 -17.33
C PRO A 571 31.58 24.96 -16.16
N ASP A 572 32.88 24.63 -16.25
CA ASP A 572 33.90 24.90 -15.23
C ASP A 572 34.62 26.26 -15.39
N ALA A 573 34.28 27.06 -16.41
CA ALA A 573 35.01 28.29 -16.75
C ALA A 573 34.75 29.40 -15.71
N THR A 574 35.72 29.79 -14.87
CA THR A 574 35.53 30.78 -13.80
C THR A 574 35.24 32.21 -14.28
N SER A 575 34.48 32.98 -13.49
CA SER A 575 34.04 34.36 -13.76
C SER A 575 35.15 35.42 -13.67
N GLU A 576 36.42 35.04 -13.61
CA GLU A 576 37.56 35.98 -13.54
C GLU A 576 37.95 36.57 -14.92
N ARG A 577 37.15 36.34 -15.96
CA ARG A 577 37.34 36.90 -17.31
C ARG A 577 36.66 38.26 -17.47
N GLU A 578 36.96 38.95 -18.57
CA GLU A 578 36.39 40.25 -18.95
C GLU A 578 34.85 40.31 -18.75
N PRO A 579 34.28 41.49 -18.42
CA PRO A 579 32.84 41.66 -18.14
C PRO A 579 31.92 41.04 -19.20
N ARG A 580 32.32 41.08 -20.48
CA ARG A 580 31.57 40.48 -21.59
C ARG A 580 31.49 38.95 -21.51
N THR A 581 32.58 38.29 -21.13
CA THR A 581 32.59 36.84 -20.94
C THR A 581 31.74 36.45 -19.73
N ALA A 582 31.70 37.26 -18.68
CA ALA A 582 30.85 37.03 -17.52
C ALA A 582 29.35 37.04 -17.87
N THR A 583 28.88 38.04 -18.63
CA THR A 583 27.47 38.14 -19.05
C THR A 583 27.04 36.94 -19.92
N VAL A 584 27.88 36.56 -20.89
CA VAL A 584 27.62 35.45 -21.81
C VAL A 584 27.56 34.11 -21.08
N THR A 585 28.50 33.88 -20.17
CA THR A 585 28.56 32.61 -19.45
C THR A 585 27.46 32.54 -18.38
N GLY A 586 27.10 33.69 -17.82
CA GLY A 586 25.92 33.86 -16.98
C GLY A 586 24.60 33.51 -17.67
N PHE A 587 24.42 33.94 -18.91
CA PHE A 587 23.27 33.56 -19.75
C PHE A 587 23.22 32.04 -19.96
N ALA A 588 24.35 31.41 -20.31
CA ALA A 588 24.43 29.96 -20.46
C ALA A 588 24.05 29.21 -19.17
N ALA A 589 24.50 29.70 -18.01
CA ALA A 589 24.18 29.14 -16.70
C ALA A 589 22.68 29.25 -16.37
N GLN A 590 22.09 30.44 -16.53
CA GLN A 590 20.66 30.63 -16.29
C GLN A 590 19.81 29.79 -17.25
N TYR A 591 20.19 29.69 -18.53
CA TYR A 591 19.49 28.89 -19.52
C TYR A 591 19.55 27.39 -19.21
N ALA A 592 20.74 26.87 -18.89
CA ALA A 592 20.92 25.46 -18.55
C ALA A 592 20.17 25.08 -17.26
N LEU A 593 20.22 25.95 -16.25
CA LEU A 593 19.45 25.78 -15.02
C LEU A 593 17.94 25.80 -15.28
N ALA A 594 17.46 26.73 -16.12
CA ALA A 594 16.05 26.78 -16.49
C ALA A 594 15.58 25.50 -17.15
N LYS A 595 16.34 24.95 -18.11
CA LYS A 595 16.00 23.69 -18.77
C LYS A 595 15.95 22.51 -17.81
N ALA A 596 16.92 22.42 -16.89
CA ALA A 596 16.92 21.41 -15.85
C ALA A 596 15.72 21.55 -14.91
N LEU A 597 15.40 22.77 -14.47
CA LEU A 597 14.25 23.06 -13.62
C LEU A 597 12.92 22.77 -14.32
N THR A 598 12.76 23.07 -15.61
CA THR A 598 11.54 22.74 -16.37
C THR A 598 11.34 21.23 -16.48
N GLY A 599 12.42 20.44 -16.51
CA GLY A 599 12.33 18.97 -16.44
C GLY A 599 11.82 18.46 -15.09
N LEU A 600 12.18 19.12 -13.99
CA LEU A 600 11.72 18.77 -12.64
C LEU A 600 10.36 19.39 -12.29
N LEU A 601 10.03 20.53 -12.89
CA LEU A 601 8.85 21.35 -12.62
C LEU A 601 8.07 21.52 -13.92
N PRO A 602 7.24 20.55 -14.32
CA PRO A 602 6.52 20.60 -15.60
C PRO A 602 5.57 21.81 -15.70
N GLU A 603 5.12 22.35 -14.57
CA GLU A 603 4.27 23.56 -14.50
C GLU A 603 5.06 24.87 -14.64
N ALA A 604 6.39 24.86 -14.52
CA ALA A 604 7.26 26.03 -14.64
C ALA A 604 7.44 26.51 -16.09
N SER A 605 6.35 26.54 -16.86
CA SER A 605 6.26 27.06 -18.22
C SER A 605 6.24 28.59 -18.27
N ARG A 606 6.02 29.25 -17.13
CA ARG A 606 5.98 30.71 -17.01
C ARG A 606 7.33 31.23 -16.55
N VAL A 607 7.79 32.28 -17.23
CA VAL A 607 9.10 32.89 -17.01
C VAL A 607 8.99 34.40 -16.94
N SER A 608 9.88 35.02 -16.19
CA SER A 608 10.03 36.47 -16.11
C SER A 608 11.50 36.83 -15.99
N GLY A 609 11.90 37.93 -16.63
CA GLY A 609 13.26 38.44 -16.53
C GLY A 609 13.28 39.89 -16.07
N THR A 610 14.33 40.27 -15.35
CA THR A 610 14.61 41.67 -14.99
C THR A 610 15.90 42.12 -15.69
N GLY A 611 15.88 43.31 -16.30
CA GLY A 611 17.02 43.82 -17.07
C GLY A 611 17.42 42.87 -18.21
N SER A 612 18.72 42.58 -18.32
CA SER A 612 19.28 41.63 -19.29
C SER A 612 18.83 40.17 -19.07
N GLY A 613 18.31 39.81 -17.90
CA GLY A 613 17.67 38.51 -17.66
C GLY A 613 16.42 38.28 -18.52
N THR A 614 15.85 39.35 -19.12
CA THR A 614 14.77 39.27 -20.11
C THR A 614 15.19 38.47 -21.36
N ILE A 615 16.49 38.46 -21.69
CA ILE A 615 17.03 37.66 -22.79
C ILE A 615 16.85 36.17 -22.48
N THR A 616 17.29 35.72 -21.30
CA THR A 616 17.10 34.33 -20.86
C THR A 616 15.61 33.97 -20.83
N ALA A 617 14.78 34.83 -20.24
CA ALA A 617 13.34 34.60 -20.17
C ALA A 617 12.71 34.43 -21.56
N SER A 618 13.11 35.24 -22.53
CA SER A 618 12.58 35.17 -23.90
C SER A 618 12.99 33.88 -24.64
N VAL A 619 14.20 33.39 -24.39
CA VAL A 619 14.68 32.12 -24.97
C VAL A 619 13.97 30.93 -24.34
N VAL A 620 13.82 30.92 -23.02
CA VAL A 620 13.09 29.84 -22.33
C VAL A 620 11.61 29.83 -22.71
N ALA A 621 11.00 30.99 -22.91
CA ALA A 621 9.64 31.14 -23.43
C ALA A 621 9.48 30.75 -24.92
N GLY A 622 10.58 30.56 -25.65
CA GLY A 622 10.57 30.27 -27.08
C GLY A 622 10.23 31.46 -27.98
N THR A 623 10.25 32.69 -27.45
CA THR A 623 9.99 33.92 -28.22
C THR A 623 11.25 34.52 -28.84
N LEU A 624 12.44 34.03 -28.46
CA LEU A 624 13.74 34.42 -28.99
C LEU A 624 14.57 33.14 -29.21
N ASP A 625 15.25 33.04 -30.36
CA ASP A 625 16.15 31.92 -30.60
C ASP A 625 17.51 32.11 -29.88
N LEU A 626 18.26 31.03 -29.70
CA LEU A 626 19.55 31.06 -28.99
C LEU A 626 20.60 31.91 -29.74
N ALA A 627 20.60 31.91 -31.08
CA ALA A 627 21.60 32.63 -31.87
C ALA A 627 21.39 34.16 -31.78
N ASP A 628 20.14 34.59 -31.85
CA ASP A 628 19.71 35.97 -31.71
C ASP A 628 19.93 36.46 -30.29
N ALA A 629 19.66 35.64 -29.27
CA ALA A 629 19.98 35.99 -27.89
C ALA A 629 21.46 36.30 -27.69
N VAL A 630 22.35 35.47 -28.24
CA VAL A 630 23.80 35.71 -28.17
C VAL A 630 24.19 37.00 -28.89
N ARG A 631 23.65 37.23 -30.10
CA ARG A 631 23.87 38.49 -30.82
C ARG A 631 23.42 39.71 -30.02
N MET A 632 22.25 39.64 -29.37
CA MET A 632 21.74 40.74 -28.54
C MET A 632 22.63 41.01 -27.32
N LEU A 633 23.20 39.97 -26.71
CA LEU A 633 24.19 40.11 -25.64
C LEU A 633 25.48 40.78 -26.12
N GLU A 634 25.94 40.47 -27.33
CA GLU A 634 27.12 41.10 -27.94
C GLU A 634 26.87 42.58 -28.29
N GLU A 635 25.65 42.90 -28.74
CA GLU A 635 25.23 44.26 -29.12
C GLU A 635 24.78 45.11 -27.91
N GLY A 636 24.55 44.51 -26.74
CA GLY A 636 24.04 45.19 -25.55
C GLY A 636 22.58 45.63 -25.69
N THR A 637 21.78 44.91 -26.49
CA THR A 637 20.35 45.18 -26.71
C THR A 637 19.48 44.27 -25.85
N SER A 638 18.19 44.59 -25.69
CA SER A 638 17.26 43.76 -24.90
C SER A 638 15.96 43.53 -25.67
N PRO A 639 15.41 42.30 -25.66
CA PRO A 639 14.14 42.00 -26.30
C PRO A 639 12.99 42.63 -25.50
N PRO A 640 11.81 42.79 -26.12
CA PRO A 640 10.60 43.08 -25.35
C PRO A 640 10.37 41.95 -24.33
N PRO A 641 9.83 42.26 -23.14
CA PRO A 641 9.53 41.23 -22.15
C PRO A 641 8.56 40.20 -22.72
N PRO A 642 8.76 38.89 -22.41
CA PRO A 642 7.86 37.85 -22.89
C PRO A 642 6.44 38.10 -22.34
N PRO A 643 5.39 37.67 -23.06
CA PRO A 643 4.02 37.85 -22.60
C PRO A 643 3.78 37.06 -21.30
N THR A 644 3.87 37.72 -20.15
CA THR A 644 3.50 37.14 -18.87
C THR A 644 2.02 37.40 -18.61
N SER A 645 1.18 36.37 -18.61
CA SER A 645 -0.02 36.42 -17.76
C SER A 645 0.42 36.03 -16.36
N PRO A 646 0.52 36.94 -15.38
CA PRO A 646 0.84 36.54 -14.02
C PRO A 646 -0.26 35.61 -13.50
N SER A 647 0.14 34.52 -12.83
CA SER A 647 -0.80 33.80 -11.97
C SER A 647 -1.26 34.78 -10.88
N PRO A 648 -2.51 34.72 -10.39
CA PRO A 648 -2.95 35.58 -9.29
C PRO A 648 -2.12 35.39 -8.01
N SER A 649 -1.38 34.29 -7.87
CA SER A 649 -0.46 34.04 -6.74
C SER A 649 0.75 33.19 -7.20
N PRO A 650 1.81 33.81 -7.74
CA PRO A 650 2.99 33.09 -8.18
C PRO A 650 3.90 32.71 -7.00
N LEU A 651 4.61 31.59 -7.14
CA LEU A 651 5.82 31.30 -6.36
C LEU A 651 7.02 31.55 -7.28
N TRP A 652 7.83 32.55 -6.96
CA TRP A 652 8.96 32.94 -7.81
C TRP A 652 10.18 32.06 -7.52
N VAL A 653 10.71 31.41 -8.55
CA VAL A 653 11.93 30.60 -8.47
C VAL A 653 13.07 31.38 -9.11
N LEU A 654 13.90 32.00 -8.28
CA LEU A 654 15.07 32.75 -8.72
C LEU A 654 16.13 31.79 -9.27
N CYS A 655 16.43 31.92 -10.56
CA CYS A 655 17.41 31.11 -11.28
C CYS A 655 18.83 31.68 -11.14
N ALA A 656 19.23 32.06 -9.92
CA ALA A 656 20.54 32.62 -9.59
C ALA A 656 20.82 32.49 -8.08
N PRO A 657 22.08 32.66 -7.63
CA PRO A 657 22.40 32.78 -6.22
C PRO A 657 21.70 34.01 -5.61
N GLY A 658 21.05 33.86 -4.46
CA GLY A 658 20.35 34.98 -3.82
C GLY A 658 21.31 36.14 -3.44
N SER A 659 21.01 37.38 -3.86
CA SER A 659 21.75 38.58 -3.47
C SER A 659 20.78 39.71 -3.01
N THR A 660 21.29 40.69 -2.24
CA THR A 660 20.47 41.68 -1.50
C THR A 660 19.81 42.72 -2.40
N GLY A 661 18.48 42.76 -2.39
CA GLY A 661 17.65 43.97 -2.53
C GLY A 661 17.43 44.59 -3.91
N ALA A 662 18.29 44.32 -4.91
CA ALA A 662 18.19 44.92 -6.24
C ALA A 662 17.71 43.97 -7.35
N ASP A 663 17.82 42.65 -7.18
CA ASP A 663 17.54 41.63 -8.21
C ASP A 663 16.04 41.31 -8.41
N THR A 664 15.20 41.67 -7.43
CA THR A 664 13.78 41.36 -7.38
C THR A 664 12.95 42.64 -7.43
N ALA A 665 12.91 43.34 -8.56
CA ALA A 665 12.04 44.51 -8.73
C ALA A 665 10.57 44.10 -8.49
N HIS A 666 10.16 44.22 -7.21
CA HIS A 666 8.91 43.91 -6.55
C HIS A 666 8.03 42.79 -7.14
N PRO A 667 8.45 41.52 -7.09
CA PRO A 667 7.51 40.41 -7.22
C PRO A 667 6.49 40.45 -6.08
N THR A 668 5.20 40.49 -6.40
CA THR A 668 4.13 40.26 -5.42
C THR A 668 4.03 38.76 -5.16
N GLY A 669 4.65 38.26 -4.08
CA GLY A 669 4.60 36.85 -3.68
C GLY A 669 5.90 36.33 -3.07
N PRO A 670 5.91 35.08 -2.57
CA PRO A 670 7.12 34.43 -2.04
C PRO A 670 8.16 34.19 -3.16
N VAL A 671 9.44 34.30 -2.79
CA VAL A 671 10.59 34.05 -3.67
C VAL A 671 11.47 32.96 -3.04
N VAL A 672 11.84 31.95 -3.81
CA VAL A 672 12.78 30.88 -3.46
C VAL A 672 13.95 30.88 -4.45
N THR A 673 15.12 30.40 -4.04
CA THR A 673 16.36 30.48 -4.85
C THR A 673 16.85 29.08 -5.21
N ALA A 674 17.00 28.82 -6.50
CA ALA A 674 17.47 27.53 -7.00
C ALA A 674 18.97 27.28 -6.76
N LEU A 675 19.74 28.33 -6.43
CA LEU A 675 21.18 28.26 -6.13
C LEU A 675 21.50 28.89 -4.77
N ALA A 676 22.50 28.33 -4.10
CA ALA A 676 22.88 28.76 -2.76
C ALA A 676 23.68 30.07 -2.77
N ARG A 677 23.49 30.88 -1.73
CA ARG A 677 24.27 32.11 -1.52
C ARG A 677 25.69 31.84 -1.04
N THR A 678 25.87 30.75 -0.31
CA THR A 678 27.10 30.35 0.40
C THR A 678 28.12 29.73 -0.56
N GLY A 679 27.66 28.92 -1.52
CA GLY A 679 28.42 28.50 -2.68
C GLY A 679 27.98 27.18 -3.31
N PRO A 680 28.73 26.67 -4.30
CA PRO A 680 28.26 25.57 -5.14
C PRO A 680 28.20 24.23 -4.40
N GLU A 681 28.87 24.15 -3.25
CA GLU A 681 28.76 23.04 -2.30
C GLU A 681 27.34 22.89 -1.74
N ASP A 682 26.59 24.00 -1.62
CA ASP A 682 25.23 24.02 -1.06
C ASP A 682 24.14 24.12 -2.14
N ASP A 683 24.49 24.14 -3.43
CA ASP A 683 23.52 24.31 -4.53
C ASP A 683 22.49 23.17 -4.57
N TRP A 684 22.90 21.95 -4.24
CA TRP A 684 21.98 20.81 -4.12
C TRP A 684 20.93 21.05 -3.01
N ARG A 685 21.37 21.57 -1.86
CA ARG A 685 20.47 21.90 -0.74
C ARG A 685 19.49 23.01 -1.12
N ALA A 686 19.97 24.05 -1.81
CA ALA A 686 19.13 25.14 -2.30
C ALA A 686 18.08 24.65 -3.33
N LEU A 687 18.47 23.70 -4.20
CA LEU A 687 17.53 23.05 -5.11
C LEU A 687 16.47 22.26 -4.33
N LEU A 688 16.86 21.42 -3.38
CA LEU A 688 15.91 20.67 -2.56
C LEU A 688 14.97 21.58 -1.76
N ASP A 689 15.48 22.67 -1.18
CA ASP A 689 14.66 23.68 -0.49
C ASP A 689 13.68 24.37 -1.46
N THR A 690 14.09 24.59 -2.71
CA THR A 690 13.21 25.10 -3.78
C THR A 690 12.10 24.11 -4.12
N LEU A 691 12.44 22.83 -4.33
CA LEU A 691 11.46 21.77 -4.62
C LEU A 691 10.49 21.58 -3.44
N ALA A 692 10.99 21.62 -2.21
CA ALA A 692 10.19 21.56 -0.98
C ALA A 692 9.14 22.69 -0.95
N ALA A 693 9.55 23.92 -1.25
CA ALA A 693 8.66 25.08 -1.27
C ALA A 693 7.63 25.02 -2.42
N VAL A 694 8.05 24.60 -3.61
CA VAL A 694 7.15 24.44 -4.76
C VAL A 694 6.09 23.38 -4.47
N TRP A 695 6.51 22.21 -4.00
CA TRP A 695 5.58 21.13 -3.68
C TRP A 695 4.66 21.50 -2.51
N ALA A 696 5.19 22.13 -1.45
CA ALA A 696 4.38 22.56 -0.30
C ALA A 696 3.35 23.63 -0.68
N ALA A 697 3.66 24.48 -1.67
CA ALA A 697 2.74 25.47 -2.21
C ALA A 697 1.73 24.90 -3.23
N GLY A 698 1.65 23.57 -3.37
CA GLY A 698 0.69 22.89 -4.24
C GLY A 698 1.16 22.66 -5.67
N GLY A 699 2.39 23.07 -6.02
CA GLY A 699 2.95 22.83 -7.35
C GLY A 699 3.28 21.36 -7.61
N THR A 700 3.42 21.01 -8.88
CA THR A 700 3.80 19.66 -9.34
C THR A 700 5.31 19.53 -9.48
N VAL A 701 5.88 18.44 -8.96
CA VAL A 701 7.29 18.06 -9.11
C VAL A 701 7.37 16.69 -9.74
N ASP A 702 8.17 16.53 -10.78
CA ASP A 702 8.52 15.23 -11.34
C ASP A 702 9.62 14.59 -10.48
N TRP A 703 9.20 13.72 -9.58
CA TRP A 703 10.07 13.02 -8.64
C TRP A 703 10.92 11.92 -9.29
N PHE A 704 10.50 11.40 -10.46
CA PHE A 704 11.26 10.43 -11.23
C PHE A 704 12.42 11.09 -11.98
N ALA A 705 12.26 12.36 -12.39
CA ALA A 705 13.32 13.17 -12.99
C ALA A 705 14.39 13.64 -11.98
N LEU A 706 14.11 13.58 -10.67
CA LEU A 706 15.08 13.95 -9.62
C LEU A 706 16.21 12.90 -9.54
N PRO A 707 17.47 13.27 -9.82
CA PRO A 707 18.58 12.32 -9.85
C PRO A 707 18.85 11.72 -8.48
N ARG A 708 19.20 10.42 -8.47
CA ARG A 708 19.50 9.67 -7.24
C ARG A 708 20.97 9.27 -7.18
N PRO A 709 21.59 9.31 -5.99
CA PRO A 709 22.99 8.91 -5.82
C PRO A 709 23.20 7.41 -6.09
N ARG A 710 22.16 6.60 -5.93
CA ARG A 710 22.17 5.14 -6.17
C ARG A 710 20.81 4.69 -6.69
N ARG A 711 20.72 3.43 -7.12
CA ARG A 711 19.41 2.81 -7.40
C ARG A 711 18.61 2.79 -6.09
N THR A 712 17.44 3.41 -6.09
CA THR A 712 16.49 3.40 -4.97
C THR A 712 15.46 2.31 -5.18
N SER A 713 14.93 1.79 -4.08
CA SER A 713 13.85 0.82 -4.06
C SER A 713 12.63 1.40 -3.37
N ARG A 714 11.43 0.97 -3.77
CA ARG A 714 10.21 1.23 -3.00
C ARG A 714 10.24 0.39 -1.74
N VAL A 715 10.06 1.00 -0.58
CA VAL A 715 10.03 0.34 0.73
C VAL A 715 8.71 0.61 1.44
N ALA A 716 8.34 -0.22 2.41
CA ALA A 716 7.17 0.07 3.23
C ALA A 716 7.45 1.33 4.08
N VAL A 717 6.66 2.39 3.84
CA VAL A 717 6.66 3.63 4.63
C VAL A 717 5.25 3.82 5.23
N PRO A 718 5.07 4.68 6.25
CA PRO A 718 3.77 4.89 6.88
C PRO A 718 2.64 5.07 5.88
N THR A 719 1.52 4.40 6.16
CA THR A 719 0.29 4.51 5.37
C THR A 719 -0.60 5.60 5.94
N TYR A 720 -1.56 6.07 5.13
CA TYR A 720 -2.45 7.16 5.50
C TYR A 720 -3.24 6.89 6.79
N PRO A 721 -3.26 7.84 7.74
CA PRO A 721 -4.03 7.71 8.98
C PRO A 721 -5.47 8.18 8.74
N TYR A 722 -6.31 7.27 8.25
CA TYR A 722 -7.71 7.57 7.93
C TYR A 722 -8.46 8.17 9.13
N GLN A 723 -9.25 9.22 8.87
CA GLN A 723 -10.16 9.77 9.87
C GLN A 723 -11.16 8.70 10.34
N ARG A 724 -11.29 8.57 11.66
CA ARG A 724 -12.22 7.61 12.28
C ARG A 724 -13.57 8.27 12.54
N GLN A 725 -14.31 8.61 11.48
CA GLN A 725 -15.69 9.13 11.60
C GLN A 725 -16.70 7.99 11.52
N GLU A 726 -17.64 7.94 12.47
CA GLU A 726 -18.65 6.87 12.54
C GLU A 726 -19.75 7.04 11.49
N PHE A 727 -20.04 5.97 10.75
CA PHE A 727 -21.10 5.86 9.76
C PHE A 727 -21.90 4.57 10.00
N TYR A 728 -23.00 4.71 10.72
CA TYR A 728 -23.83 3.60 11.17
C TYR A 728 -25.32 3.97 11.12
N VAL A 729 -26.12 3.13 10.46
CA VAL A 729 -27.57 3.14 10.61
C VAL A 729 -27.92 2.15 11.72
N PRO A 730 -28.57 2.55 12.83
CA PRO A 730 -28.98 1.62 13.87
C PRO A 730 -29.79 0.44 13.32
N ALA A 731 -29.64 -0.77 13.86
CA ALA A 731 -30.58 -1.87 13.57
C ALA A 731 -31.83 -1.73 14.46
N PHE A 732 -32.99 -2.20 13.98
CA PHE A 732 -34.15 -2.38 14.84
C PHE A 732 -33.96 -3.58 15.77
N THR A 733 -34.42 -3.46 17.02
CA THR A 733 -34.49 -4.61 17.95
C THR A 733 -35.57 -5.60 17.50
N SER A 734 -35.47 -6.87 17.89
CA SER A 734 -36.48 -7.89 17.56
C SER A 734 -37.90 -7.45 17.98
N ALA A 735 -38.04 -6.76 19.12
CA ALA A 735 -39.30 -6.21 19.59
C ALA A 735 -39.84 -5.02 18.76
N GLU A 736 -38.96 -4.28 18.08
CA GLU A 736 -39.36 -3.22 17.16
C GLU A 736 -39.72 -3.76 15.78
N VAL A 737 -38.97 -4.76 15.30
CA VAL A 737 -39.29 -5.50 14.07
C VAL A 737 -40.67 -6.16 14.19
N GLU A 738 -40.97 -6.83 15.31
CA GLU A 738 -42.29 -7.44 15.56
C GLU A 738 -43.42 -6.40 15.65
N ARG A 739 -43.21 -5.28 16.35
CA ARG A 739 -44.18 -4.17 16.40
C ARG A 739 -44.43 -3.57 15.02
N HIS A 740 -43.40 -3.43 14.20
CA HIS A 740 -43.50 -2.88 12.86
C HIS A 740 -44.16 -3.86 11.87
N ALA A 741 -43.86 -5.15 11.99
CA ALA A 741 -44.54 -6.21 11.25
C ALA A 741 -46.04 -6.26 11.61
N ALA A 742 -46.37 -6.11 12.89
CA ALA A 742 -47.76 -6.03 13.37
C ALA A 742 -48.48 -4.74 12.94
N ALA A 743 -47.76 -3.65 12.67
CA ALA A 743 -48.34 -2.40 12.15
C ALA A 743 -48.58 -2.40 10.63
N ARG A 744 -48.07 -3.42 9.91
CA ARG A 744 -48.22 -3.58 8.45
C ARG A 744 -49.27 -4.64 8.04
N GLY A 745 -49.76 -5.44 8.99
CA GLY A 745 -50.89 -6.37 8.82
C GLY A 745 -52.18 -5.76 9.34
#